data_AF-A0A1A0MLQ9-F1
#
_entry.id   AF-A0A1A0MLQ9-F1
#
_cell.length_a   1.000
_cell.length_b   1.000
_cell.length_c   1.000
_cell.angle_alpha   90.00
_cell.angle_beta   90.00
_cell.angle_gamma   90.00
#
_symmetry.space_group_name_H-M   'P 1'
#
loop_
_entity.id
_entity.type
_entity.pdbx_description
1 polymer ?
#
loop_
_entity_poly.entity_id
_entity_poly.type
_entity_poly.pdbx_seq_one_letter_code
_entity_poly.pdbx_strand_id
1 'polypeptide(L)'
;MRDVAFITRETLGGLLVVGGIGASVACAVLGVKGTVIAVGTPLLVAGIWYAVRRPLVMLLAAVVIQVSNVAEVVGGRAAVLLVHLPTAFALLAWLLAMRDPANQRRLNRGTLVCIGLVGTYVVTQLLAALGSQNVDASTTQVRAVIGDCIFFVIALLLLQVTGKPWAVAAAIVVPLAVLCLLSLINQVGFGGTATFGGFAEIAQSQGYLKTPRYGGTTFDPNYWGRNLVLGLPLAAALAVRAFRSDRRAAALGWLASLMSLIVGVYMAQSRGTFIATAVVFLVWIMVSGPTARRRGVMSLPLMAGLLLLPGIGNRLVDVILDLSSSNPYRAVDQSVTARLVAQEISWAMFKDRPIFGFGPGVYTSEIPNYGGIVRTAYLEFQEGPVAPHNLYVQLAGQAGIVGLLGWVIFVGGCAWFTARHAARMKETETDRYLVAAVLAAIIGWSTASVFLHLTYFRTFSIVLAMAGALAFAADRDVYRPIATLRQMAHLVLAACLGIAAAFIVLAATSSKVYTASQRVTLLPAERMVDNYSWRYSYALAIRNRSVFIPTYAAMMASRAPTEVRIVPDEVRGVITINVTDRNLAAARNGLSTAIQQAQSRLSDFGTDVAYTLIPLGDSEESSGNAFPKLSIVLAVVIGIGVTAVSSVVRCRRTDPGRHRAAGRKNRSGSEQRPVRCS
;
A
#
# COMPACT_ATOMS: atom_id res chain seq x y z
N MET A 1 -35.21 26.04 5.24
CA MET A 1 -34.84 26.87 6.40
C MET A 1 -34.35 26.08 7.61
N ARG A 2 -34.92 24.91 7.97
CA ARG A 2 -34.41 24.04 9.05
C ARG A 2 -32.99 23.47 8.82
N ASP A 3 -32.61 23.19 7.57
CA ASP A 3 -31.25 22.74 7.25
C ASP A 3 -30.19 23.85 7.35
N VAL A 4 -30.58 25.13 7.18
CA VAL A 4 -29.64 26.26 7.24
C VAL A 4 -29.33 26.64 8.70
N ALA A 5 -30.30 26.53 9.60
CA ALA A 5 -30.10 26.72 11.04
C ALA A 5 -29.34 25.56 11.73
N PHE A 6 -29.39 24.35 11.14
CA PHE A 6 -28.58 23.21 11.60
C PHE A 6 -27.10 23.39 11.22
N ILE A 7 -26.83 23.92 10.03
CA ILE A 7 -25.48 24.22 9.55
C ILE A 7 -24.82 25.31 10.41
N THR A 8 -25.53 26.37 10.82
CA THR A 8 -24.94 27.49 11.59
C THR A 8 -24.44 27.11 12.99
N ARG A 9 -25.09 26.15 13.69
CA ARG A 9 -24.60 25.65 15.00
C ARG A 9 -23.44 24.65 14.88
N GLU A 10 -23.39 23.86 13.80
CA GLU A 10 -22.27 22.95 13.53
C GLU A 10 -21.04 23.71 13.02
N THR A 11 -21.23 24.78 12.24
CA THR A 11 -20.14 25.65 11.78
C THR A 11 -19.47 26.40 12.93
N LEU A 12 -20.20 26.79 13.98
CA LEU A 12 -19.61 27.48 15.13
C LEU A 12 -18.65 26.56 15.92
N GLY A 13 -19.03 25.29 16.12
CA GLY A 13 -18.17 24.29 16.74
C GLY A 13 -16.99 23.89 15.86
N GLY A 14 -17.21 23.79 14.54
CA GLY A 14 -16.13 23.59 13.56
C GLY A 14 -15.13 24.75 13.51
N LEU A 15 -15.62 25.99 13.59
CA LEU A 15 -14.80 27.22 13.68
C LEU A 15 -14.00 27.28 14.97
N LEU A 16 -14.54 26.80 16.10
CA LEU A 16 -13.80 26.69 17.37
C LEU A 16 -12.68 25.64 17.30
N VAL A 17 -12.92 24.50 16.65
CA VAL A 17 -11.90 23.45 16.45
C VAL A 17 -10.81 23.92 15.47
N VAL A 18 -11.20 24.48 14.32
CA VAL A 18 -10.25 25.00 13.32
C VAL A 18 -9.50 26.22 13.86
N GLY A 19 -10.19 27.12 14.57
CA GLY A 19 -9.58 28.27 15.25
C GLY A 19 -8.64 27.87 16.37
N GLY A 20 -8.99 26.84 17.16
CA GLY A 20 -8.12 26.30 18.21
C GLY A 20 -6.87 25.62 17.66
N ILE A 21 -6.99 24.83 16.60
CA ILE A 21 -5.85 24.20 15.90
C ILE A 21 -4.99 25.27 15.24
N GLY A 22 -5.61 26.23 14.53
CA GLY A 22 -4.93 27.34 13.86
C GLY A 22 -4.15 28.23 14.83
N ALA A 23 -4.75 28.59 15.98
CA ALA A 23 -4.06 29.34 17.03
C ALA A 23 -2.90 28.55 17.66
N SER A 24 -3.08 27.25 17.89
CA SER A 24 -2.02 26.40 18.49
C SER A 24 -0.83 26.20 17.55
N VAL A 25 -1.09 26.01 16.25
CA VAL A 25 -0.05 25.89 15.21
C VAL A 25 0.64 27.24 14.99
N ALA A 26 -0.10 28.35 14.92
CA ALA A 26 0.48 29.68 14.86
C ALA A 26 1.39 29.98 16.06
N CYS A 27 1.05 29.50 17.26
CA CYS A 27 1.88 29.69 18.45
C CYS A 27 3.12 28.80 18.51
N ALA A 28 3.06 27.60 17.95
CA ALA A 28 4.25 26.76 17.77
C ALA A 28 5.24 27.40 16.79
N VAL A 29 4.74 28.07 15.75
CA VAL A 29 5.56 28.76 14.75
C VAL A 29 6.09 30.12 15.23
N LEU A 30 5.32 30.85 16.06
CA LEU A 30 5.65 32.22 16.50
C LEU A 30 6.37 32.32 17.86
N GLY A 31 6.63 31.20 18.55
CA GLY A 31 7.49 31.19 19.74
C GLY A 31 6.96 31.87 21.01
N VAL A 32 5.66 32.18 21.08
CA VAL A 32 5.04 32.89 22.23
C VAL A 32 4.55 31.90 23.29
N LYS A 33 5.22 31.86 24.47
CA LYS A 33 5.15 30.72 25.40
C LYS A 33 4.17 30.79 26.59
N GLY A 34 3.64 31.95 26.99
CA GLY A 34 2.87 32.06 28.25
C GLY A 34 1.35 32.09 28.07
N THR A 35 0.85 33.19 27.54
CA THR A 35 -0.59 33.53 27.53
C THR A 35 -1.40 32.68 26.56
N VAL A 36 -0.79 32.24 25.45
CA VAL A 36 -1.50 31.43 24.44
C VAL A 36 -1.57 29.95 24.81
N ILE A 37 -0.65 29.42 25.63
CA ILE A 37 -0.79 28.08 26.19
C ILE A 37 -1.94 28.05 27.21
N ALA A 38 -2.06 29.10 28.03
CA ALA A 38 -3.10 29.22 29.05
C ALA A 38 -4.53 29.35 28.49
N VAL A 39 -4.70 30.05 27.35
CA VAL A 39 -6.03 30.23 26.70
C VAL A 39 -6.28 29.20 25.59
N GLY A 40 -5.25 28.84 24.83
CA GLY A 40 -5.33 27.91 23.71
C GLY A 40 -5.57 26.47 24.14
N THR A 41 -4.97 26.02 25.25
CA THR A 41 -5.13 24.63 25.71
C THR A 41 -6.57 24.34 26.16
N PRO A 42 -7.24 25.18 26.99
CA PRO A 42 -8.64 24.97 27.33
C PRO A 42 -9.59 25.02 26.12
N LEU A 43 -9.34 25.93 25.16
CA LEU A 43 -10.14 26.01 23.93
C LEU A 43 -9.94 24.78 23.03
N LEU A 44 -8.72 24.28 22.91
CA LEU A 44 -8.40 23.05 22.18
C LEU A 44 -9.06 21.84 22.85
N VAL A 45 -8.98 21.72 24.18
CA VAL A 45 -9.66 20.66 24.94
C VAL A 45 -11.18 20.74 24.77
N ALA A 46 -11.76 21.94 24.86
CA ALA A 46 -13.20 22.14 24.65
C ALA A 46 -13.61 21.80 23.21
N GLY A 47 -12.80 22.17 22.22
CA GLY A 47 -13.01 21.83 20.81
C GLY A 47 -12.93 20.33 20.55
N ILE A 48 -11.92 19.64 21.09
CA ILE A 48 -11.78 18.18 21.01
C ILE A 48 -12.98 17.51 21.69
N TRP A 49 -13.38 17.97 22.88
CA TRP A 49 -14.54 17.42 23.58
C TRP A 49 -15.84 17.61 22.80
N TYR A 50 -16.03 18.77 22.18
CA TYR A 50 -17.15 19.03 21.28
C TYR A 50 -17.14 18.07 20.08
N ALA A 51 -15.99 17.89 19.43
CA ALA A 51 -15.83 16.97 18.31
C ALA A 51 -16.12 15.52 18.73
N VAL A 52 -15.57 15.06 19.85
CA VAL A 52 -15.78 13.71 20.39
C VAL A 52 -17.26 13.43 20.67
N ARG A 53 -18.02 14.43 21.15
CA ARG A 53 -19.48 14.29 21.35
C ARG A 53 -20.29 14.29 20.05
N ARG A 54 -19.71 14.70 18.92
CA ARG A 54 -20.36 14.72 17.61
C ARG A 54 -19.59 13.84 16.62
N PRO A 55 -20.00 12.56 16.44
CA PRO A 55 -19.22 11.60 15.66
C PRO A 55 -18.96 12.04 14.22
N LEU A 56 -19.86 12.84 13.63
CA LEU A 56 -19.64 13.43 12.30
C LEU A 56 -18.48 14.44 12.32
N VAL A 57 -18.47 15.38 13.27
CA VAL A 57 -17.41 16.39 13.38
C VAL A 57 -16.05 15.71 13.62
N MET A 58 -16.00 14.71 14.51
CA MET A 58 -14.77 13.95 14.75
C MET A 58 -14.30 13.20 13.50
N LEU A 59 -15.22 12.56 12.76
CA LEU A 59 -14.89 11.88 11.51
C LEU A 59 -14.33 12.85 10.47
N LEU A 60 -14.98 13.99 10.25
CA LEU A 60 -14.52 14.99 9.30
C LEU A 60 -13.15 15.58 9.71
N ALA A 61 -12.94 15.85 11.00
CA ALA A 61 -11.66 16.33 11.51
C ALA A 61 -10.55 15.30 11.29
N ALA A 62 -10.79 14.02 11.61
CA ALA A 62 -9.83 12.94 11.36
C ALA A 62 -9.50 12.83 9.87
N VAL A 63 -10.50 12.89 8.99
CA VAL A 63 -10.32 12.85 7.53
C VAL A 63 -9.47 14.03 7.05
N VAL A 64 -9.81 15.26 7.46
CA VAL A 64 -9.07 16.46 7.06
C VAL A 64 -7.61 16.38 7.52
N ILE A 65 -7.35 15.99 8.77
CA ILE A 65 -5.98 15.86 9.30
C ILE A 65 -5.15 14.86 8.49
N GLN A 66 -5.72 13.70 8.15
CA GLN A 66 -4.99 12.68 7.39
C GLN A 66 -4.81 13.06 5.92
N VAL A 67 -5.84 13.61 5.27
CA VAL A 67 -5.81 13.97 3.84
C VAL A 67 -4.89 15.16 3.58
N SER A 68 -4.87 16.14 4.49
CA SER A 68 -3.96 17.30 4.40
C SER A 68 -2.53 16.94 4.78
N ASN A 69 -2.30 15.78 5.40
CA ASN A 69 -0.99 15.29 5.80
C ASN A 69 -0.21 16.28 6.70
N VAL A 70 -0.93 17.00 7.57
CA VAL A 70 -0.35 18.02 8.46
C VAL A 70 0.75 17.44 9.36
N ALA A 71 0.65 16.16 9.70
CA ALA A 71 1.66 15.48 10.51
C ALA A 71 3.06 15.54 9.87
N GLU A 72 3.16 15.33 8.56
CA GLU A 72 4.46 15.36 7.87
C GLU A 72 5.02 16.79 7.79
N VAL A 73 4.15 17.78 7.58
CA VAL A 73 4.53 19.20 7.55
C VAL A 73 5.08 19.69 8.88
N VAL A 74 4.48 19.26 9.99
CA VAL A 74 4.92 19.67 11.35
C VAL A 74 6.18 18.92 11.78
N GLY A 75 6.32 17.65 11.42
CA GLY A 75 7.48 16.82 11.77
C GLY A 75 7.65 16.52 13.27
N GLY A 76 8.74 15.80 13.60
CA GLY A 76 9.17 15.53 14.97
C GLY A 76 8.15 14.79 15.86
N ARG A 77 8.16 15.06 17.17
CA ARG A 77 7.24 14.43 18.14
C ARG A 77 5.78 14.81 17.92
N ALA A 78 5.52 16.01 17.40
CA ALA A 78 4.17 16.49 17.13
C ALA A 78 3.50 15.71 15.98
N ALA A 79 4.25 15.29 14.95
CA ALA A 79 3.77 14.42 13.89
C ALA A 79 3.15 13.12 14.43
N VAL A 80 3.86 12.45 15.35
CA VAL A 80 3.41 11.21 15.99
C VAL A 80 2.09 11.43 16.74
N LEU A 81 1.96 12.54 17.49
CA LEU A 81 0.73 12.87 18.20
C LEU A 81 -0.44 13.17 17.24
N LEU A 82 -0.20 13.90 16.16
CA LEU A 82 -1.20 14.20 15.12
C LEU A 82 -1.69 12.96 14.37
N VAL A 83 -0.91 11.88 14.40
CA VAL A 83 -1.26 10.59 13.80
C VAL A 83 -2.06 9.74 14.78
N HIS A 84 -1.66 9.66 16.05
CA HIS A 84 -2.28 8.74 17.02
C HIS A 84 -3.46 9.34 17.79
N LEU A 85 -3.40 10.62 18.20
CA LEU A 85 -4.47 11.24 19.00
C LEU A 85 -5.81 11.33 18.27
N PRO A 86 -5.89 11.74 16.99
CA PRO A 86 -7.17 11.74 16.27
C PRO A 86 -7.78 10.34 16.16
N THR A 87 -6.95 9.30 16.05
CA THR A 87 -7.43 7.90 16.03
C THR A 87 -8.03 7.52 17.39
N ALA A 88 -7.37 7.87 18.49
CA ALA A 88 -7.88 7.62 19.85
C ALA A 88 -9.17 8.39 20.15
N PHE A 89 -9.25 9.67 19.77
CA PHE A 89 -10.46 10.47 19.92
C PHE A 89 -11.60 10.01 19.01
N ALA A 90 -11.29 9.50 17.81
CA ALA A 90 -12.27 8.90 16.92
C ALA A 90 -12.85 7.59 17.52
N LEU A 91 -12.02 6.77 18.16
CA LEU A 91 -12.49 5.61 18.92
C LEU A 91 -13.42 6.02 20.07
N LEU A 92 -13.04 7.04 20.85
CA LEU A 92 -13.87 7.55 21.93
C LEU A 92 -15.21 8.11 21.41
N ALA A 93 -15.20 8.85 20.30
CA ALA A 93 -16.39 9.36 19.66
C ALA A 93 -17.33 8.24 19.19
N TRP A 94 -16.77 7.15 18.65
CA TRP A 94 -17.54 5.97 18.29
C TRP A 94 -18.15 5.30 19.53
N LEU A 95 -17.38 5.08 20.59
CA LEU A 95 -17.86 4.48 21.85
C LEU A 95 -19.02 5.29 22.47
N LEU A 96 -18.95 6.62 22.44
CA LEU A 96 -20.04 7.48 22.90
C LEU A 96 -21.25 7.42 21.98
N ALA A 97 -21.05 7.41 20.66
CA ALA A 97 -22.12 7.31 19.69
C ALA A 97 -22.88 5.98 19.77
N MET A 98 -22.21 4.90 20.20
CA MET A 98 -22.82 3.60 20.46
C MET A 98 -23.78 3.57 21.65
N ARG A 99 -23.85 4.62 22.48
CA ARG A 99 -24.87 4.71 23.55
C ARG A 99 -26.28 4.90 23.01
N ASP A 100 -26.42 5.41 21.78
CA ASP A 100 -27.71 5.61 21.13
C ASP A 100 -28.13 4.35 20.33
N PRO A 101 -29.28 3.71 20.66
CA PRO A 101 -29.78 2.56 19.92
C PRO A 101 -30.00 2.81 18.42
N ALA A 102 -30.29 4.05 18.01
CA ALA A 102 -30.46 4.39 16.59
C ALA A 102 -29.14 4.26 15.80
N ASN A 103 -28.01 4.59 16.44
CA ASN A 103 -26.68 4.46 15.85
C ASN A 103 -26.25 3.00 15.78
N GLN A 104 -26.59 2.19 16.78
CA GLN A 104 -26.29 0.74 16.78
C GLN A 104 -26.94 0.02 15.60
N ARG A 105 -28.18 0.41 15.23
CA ARG A 105 -28.92 -0.19 14.10
C ARG A 105 -28.29 0.09 12.72
N ARG A 106 -27.37 1.05 12.62
CA ARG A 106 -26.66 1.36 11.38
C ARG A 106 -25.48 0.43 11.11
N LEU A 107 -25.02 -0.29 12.12
CA LEU A 107 -24.03 -1.36 11.94
C LEU A 107 -24.72 -2.59 11.37
N ASN A 108 -24.15 -3.19 10.33
CA ASN A 108 -24.74 -4.30 9.60
C ASN A 108 -23.72 -5.41 9.33
N ARG A 109 -24.18 -6.49 8.69
CA ARG A 109 -23.29 -7.61 8.32
C ARG A 109 -22.14 -7.17 7.41
N GLY A 110 -22.38 -6.17 6.57
CA GLY A 110 -21.37 -5.57 5.71
C GLY A 110 -20.17 -4.99 6.47
N THR A 111 -20.42 -4.40 7.64
CA THR A 111 -19.35 -3.92 8.55
C THR A 111 -18.38 -5.05 8.92
N LEU A 112 -18.93 -6.21 9.28
CA LEU A 112 -18.13 -7.38 9.65
C LEU A 112 -17.37 -7.96 8.47
N VAL A 113 -17.98 -7.96 7.28
CA VAL A 113 -17.28 -8.38 6.06
C VAL A 113 -16.06 -7.49 5.85
N CYS A 114 -16.20 -6.17 5.95
CA CYS A 114 -15.07 -5.24 5.81
C CYS A 114 -14.00 -5.43 6.90
N ILE A 115 -14.41 -5.65 8.15
CA ILE A 115 -13.48 -5.98 9.25
C ILE A 115 -12.76 -7.32 8.99
N GLY A 116 -13.45 -8.32 8.44
CA GLY A 116 -12.87 -9.60 8.06
C GLY A 116 -11.86 -9.47 6.91
N LEU A 117 -12.15 -8.61 5.91
CA LEU A 117 -11.24 -8.33 4.80
C LEU A 117 -9.92 -7.72 5.30
N VAL A 118 -9.97 -6.66 6.12
CA VAL A 118 -8.76 -6.05 6.70
C VAL A 118 -8.07 -6.98 7.70
N GLY A 119 -8.85 -7.75 8.48
CA GLY A 119 -8.32 -8.76 9.40
C GLY A 119 -7.52 -9.83 8.68
N THR A 120 -7.98 -10.26 7.49
CA THR A 120 -7.24 -11.19 6.63
C THR A 120 -5.89 -10.60 6.23
N TYR A 121 -5.85 -9.32 5.83
CA TYR A 121 -4.60 -8.64 5.51
C TYR A 121 -3.64 -8.60 6.71
N VAL A 122 -4.13 -8.20 7.89
CA VAL A 122 -3.31 -8.18 9.12
C VAL A 122 -2.73 -9.56 9.43
N VAL A 123 -3.54 -10.63 9.34
CA VAL A 123 -3.08 -12.00 9.58
C VAL A 123 -2.02 -12.41 8.57
N THR A 124 -2.17 -12.10 7.29
CA THR A 124 -1.13 -12.42 6.29
C THR A 124 0.17 -11.67 6.53
N GLN A 125 0.13 -10.43 7.03
CA GLN A 125 1.33 -9.67 7.39
C GLN A 125 2.02 -10.25 8.63
N LEU A 126 1.25 -10.67 9.64
CA LEU A 126 1.78 -11.40 10.80
C LEU A 126 2.44 -12.70 10.38
N LEU A 127 1.83 -13.47 9.47
CA LEU A 127 2.40 -14.69 8.93
C LEU A 127 3.72 -14.46 8.19
N ALA A 128 3.77 -13.43 7.34
CA ALA A 128 5.00 -13.06 6.66
C ALA A 128 6.12 -12.65 7.64
N ALA A 129 5.77 -11.97 8.74
CA ALA A 129 6.74 -11.57 9.76
C ALA A 129 7.36 -12.76 10.53
N LEU A 130 6.66 -13.91 10.61
CA LEU A 130 7.21 -15.12 11.24
C LEU A 130 8.34 -15.74 10.40
N GLY A 131 8.33 -15.54 9.08
CA GLY A 131 9.40 -15.96 8.16
C GLY A 131 10.53 -14.93 8.01
N SER A 132 10.53 -13.87 8.82
CA SER A 132 11.42 -12.72 8.63
C SER A 132 12.89 -13.04 8.86
N GLN A 133 13.77 -12.46 8.04
CA GLN A 133 15.23 -12.44 8.27
C GLN A 133 15.68 -11.26 9.15
N ASN A 134 14.85 -10.24 9.30
CA ASN A 134 15.10 -9.10 10.18
C ASN A 134 13.85 -8.82 11.02
N VAL A 135 13.82 -9.43 12.22
CA VAL A 135 12.67 -9.40 13.12
C VAL A 135 12.37 -7.97 13.60
N ASP A 136 13.38 -7.13 13.80
CA ASP A 136 13.17 -5.76 14.28
C ASP A 136 12.52 -4.87 13.22
N ALA A 137 12.99 -4.96 11.98
CA ALA A 137 12.37 -4.26 10.84
C ALA A 137 10.93 -4.75 10.61
N SER A 138 10.71 -6.07 10.65
CA SER A 138 9.38 -6.65 10.48
C SER A 138 8.40 -6.32 11.58
N THR A 139 8.81 -6.38 12.85
CA THR A 139 7.94 -6.03 13.97
C THR A 139 7.55 -4.55 13.92
N THR A 140 8.48 -3.67 13.55
CA THR A 140 8.20 -2.24 13.36
C THR A 140 7.19 -2.01 12.24
N GLN A 141 7.41 -2.62 11.07
CA GLN A 141 6.49 -2.49 9.93
C GLN A 141 5.10 -3.07 10.22
N VAL A 142 5.02 -4.24 10.86
CA VAL A 142 3.76 -4.87 11.24
C VAL A 142 2.99 -4.01 12.24
N ARG A 143 3.65 -3.43 13.25
CA ARG A 143 3.00 -2.50 14.19
C ARG A 143 2.40 -1.29 13.48
N ALA A 144 3.13 -0.71 12.52
CA ALA A 144 2.63 0.40 11.72
C ALA A 144 1.39 -0.01 10.90
N VAL A 145 1.45 -1.15 10.20
CA VAL A 145 0.32 -1.68 9.42
C VAL A 145 -0.91 -1.95 10.30
N ILE A 146 -0.73 -2.53 11.49
CA ILE A 146 -1.82 -2.75 12.45
C ILE A 146 -2.45 -1.42 12.87
N GLY A 147 -1.63 -0.41 13.18
CA GLY A 147 -2.11 0.93 13.54
C GLY A 147 -2.97 1.56 12.44
N ASP A 148 -2.56 1.43 11.19
CA ASP A 148 -3.33 1.94 10.06
C ASP A 148 -4.61 1.13 9.79
N CYS A 149 -4.58 -0.19 10.00
CA CYS A 149 -5.76 -1.04 9.91
C CYS A 149 -6.78 -0.72 11.02
N ILE A 150 -6.31 -0.37 12.23
CA ILE A 150 -7.18 0.12 13.31
C ILE A 150 -7.83 1.44 12.90
N PHE A 151 -7.07 2.37 12.31
CA PHE A 151 -7.61 3.62 11.80
C PHE A 151 -8.70 3.37 10.73
N PHE A 152 -8.47 2.46 9.78
CA PHE A 152 -9.47 2.03 8.82
C PHE A 152 -10.76 1.55 9.48
N VAL A 153 -10.67 0.66 10.47
CA VAL A 153 -11.85 0.11 11.18
C VAL A 153 -12.62 1.22 11.89
N ILE A 154 -11.94 2.12 12.59
CA ILE A 154 -12.57 3.24 13.29
C ILE A 154 -13.26 4.20 12.29
N ALA A 155 -12.60 4.52 11.18
CA ALA A 155 -13.17 5.37 10.13
C ALA A 155 -14.43 4.74 9.51
N LEU A 156 -14.40 3.43 9.22
CA LEU A 156 -15.55 2.67 8.73
C LEU A 156 -16.73 2.72 9.73
N LEU A 157 -16.46 2.46 11.01
CA LEU A 157 -17.47 2.46 12.05
C LEU A 157 -18.13 3.83 12.22
N LEU A 158 -17.34 4.91 12.29
CA LEU A 158 -17.86 6.28 12.36
C LEU A 158 -18.64 6.65 11.10
N LEU A 159 -18.17 6.23 9.92
CA LEU A 159 -18.84 6.53 8.66
C LEU A 159 -20.20 5.84 8.56
N GLN A 160 -20.33 4.61 9.03
CA GLN A 160 -21.62 3.91 9.09
C GLN A 160 -22.57 4.54 10.10
N VAL A 161 -22.07 4.86 11.30
CA VAL A 161 -22.86 5.50 12.36
C VAL A 161 -23.40 6.86 11.90
N THR A 162 -22.57 7.67 11.28
CA THR A 162 -22.98 8.99 10.80
C THR A 162 -23.86 8.89 9.55
N GLY A 163 -23.60 7.93 8.66
CA GLY A 163 -24.30 7.75 7.40
C GLY A 163 -24.26 8.99 6.51
N LYS A 164 -23.16 9.75 6.55
CA LYS A 164 -22.95 10.98 5.76
C LYS A 164 -21.76 10.83 4.79
N PRO A 165 -21.78 9.87 3.85
CA PRO A 165 -20.64 9.61 2.95
C PRO A 165 -20.31 10.80 2.03
N TRP A 166 -21.32 11.58 1.63
CA TRP A 166 -21.10 12.81 0.88
C TRP A 166 -20.35 13.91 1.65
N ALA A 167 -20.51 13.97 2.98
CA ALA A 167 -19.76 14.92 3.81
C ALA A 167 -18.29 14.51 3.89
N VAL A 168 -18.00 13.21 3.98
CA VAL A 168 -16.64 12.69 3.93
C VAL A 168 -15.99 12.93 2.57
N ALA A 169 -16.73 12.76 1.47
CA ALA A 169 -16.24 13.12 0.13
C ALA A 169 -15.82 14.60 0.06
N ALA A 170 -16.64 15.51 0.61
CA ALA A 170 -16.31 16.92 0.69
C ALA A 170 -15.08 17.18 1.58
N ALA A 171 -14.96 16.50 2.72
CA ALA A 171 -13.81 16.61 3.62
C ALA A 171 -12.50 16.05 3.04
N ILE A 172 -12.55 15.22 2.00
CA ILE A 172 -11.38 14.84 1.20
C ILE A 172 -11.08 15.91 0.14
N VAL A 173 -12.09 16.33 -0.62
CA VAL A 173 -11.92 17.21 -1.78
C VAL A 173 -11.48 18.62 -1.39
N VAL A 174 -12.12 19.23 -0.39
CA VAL A 174 -11.87 20.62 0.02
C VAL A 174 -10.41 20.85 0.43
N PRO A 175 -9.82 20.10 1.39
CA PRO A 175 -8.43 20.34 1.78
C PRO A 175 -7.45 20.11 0.62
N LEU A 176 -7.64 19.06 -0.19
CA LEU A 176 -6.79 18.83 -1.36
C LEU A 176 -6.88 19.97 -2.37
N ALA A 177 -8.09 20.45 -2.67
CA ALA A 177 -8.29 21.57 -3.60
C ALA A 177 -7.68 22.88 -3.07
N VAL A 178 -7.74 23.12 -1.76
CA VAL A 178 -7.09 24.28 -1.12
C VAL A 178 -5.56 24.17 -1.22
N LEU A 179 -4.98 23.00 -0.98
CA LEU A 179 -3.54 22.76 -1.10
C LEU A 179 -3.05 22.91 -2.55
N CYS A 180 -3.82 22.44 -3.53
CA CYS A 180 -3.54 22.68 -4.95
C CYS A 180 -3.61 24.16 -5.32
N LEU A 181 -4.60 24.89 -4.78
CA LEU A 181 -4.72 26.33 -4.99
C LEU A 181 -3.55 27.09 -4.36
N LEU A 182 -3.12 26.71 -3.15
CA LEU A 182 -1.91 27.24 -2.51
C LEU A 182 -0.66 27.00 -3.36
N SER A 183 -0.54 25.81 -3.95
CA SER A 183 0.55 25.48 -4.87
C SER A 183 0.53 26.37 -6.11
N LEU A 184 -0.65 26.58 -6.70
CA LEU A 184 -0.83 27.50 -7.84
C LEU A 184 -0.49 28.95 -7.48
N ILE A 185 -0.93 29.42 -6.31
CA ILE A 185 -0.60 30.75 -5.79
C ILE A 185 0.92 30.88 -5.59
N ASN A 186 1.59 29.86 -5.06
CA ASN A 186 3.05 29.85 -4.96
C ASN A 186 3.70 30.03 -6.35
N GLN A 187 3.27 29.23 -7.34
CA GLN A 187 3.85 29.28 -8.68
C GLN A 187 3.63 30.60 -9.40
N VAL A 188 2.40 31.15 -9.36
CA VAL A 188 2.01 32.34 -10.12
C VAL A 188 2.34 33.63 -9.37
N GLY A 189 2.09 33.68 -8.07
CA GLY A 189 2.27 34.88 -7.25
C GLY A 189 3.67 35.05 -6.67
N PHE A 190 4.37 33.96 -6.37
CA PHE A 190 5.66 33.97 -5.66
C PHE A 190 6.79 33.30 -6.46
N GLY A 191 6.56 32.97 -7.74
CA GLY A 191 7.55 32.33 -8.60
C GLY A 191 8.07 30.99 -8.08
N GLY A 192 7.32 30.31 -7.21
CA GLY A 192 7.71 29.05 -6.59
C GLY A 192 8.55 29.16 -5.32
N THR A 193 8.84 30.36 -4.83
CA THR A 193 9.73 30.57 -3.67
C THR A 193 9.05 30.44 -2.30
N ALA A 194 7.71 30.52 -2.24
CA ALA A 194 6.97 30.54 -0.99
C ALA A 194 6.44 29.15 -0.59
N THR A 195 7.06 28.50 0.38
CA THR A 195 6.65 27.15 0.85
C THR A 195 5.36 27.15 1.68
N PHE A 196 4.91 28.31 2.14
CA PHE A 196 3.76 28.48 3.06
C PHE A 196 3.85 27.58 4.29
N GLY A 197 5.03 27.48 4.90
CA GLY A 197 5.25 26.63 6.08
C GLY A 197 5.23 25.13 5.76
N GLY A 198 5.58 24.75 4.53
CA GLY A 198 5.64 23.37 4.05
C GLY A 198 4.35 22.85 3.38
N PHE A 199 3.34 23.70 3.21
CA PHE A 199 2.07 23.33 2.58
C PHE A 199 2.06 23.43 1.04
N ALA A 200 3.08 24.07 0.45
CA ALA A 200 3.22 24.22 -1.01
C ALA A 200 4.68 24.11 -1.46
N GLU A 201 5.36 23.05 -0.99
CA GLU A 201 6.78 22.81 -1.27
C GLU A 201 7.05 22.35 -2.71
N ILE A 202 8.14 22.84 -3.29
CA ILE A 202 8.70 22.32 -4.54
C ILE A 202 9.71 21.23 -4.20
N ALA A 203 9.42 20.01 -4.63
CA ALA A 203 10.36 18.91 -4.56
C ALA A 203 11.39 19.07 -5.68
N GLN A 204 12.68 19.05 -5.33
CA GLN A 204 13.84 19.36 -6.19
C GLN A 204 13.69 19.00 -7.68
N SER A 205 14.18 19.89 -8.56
CA SER A 205 14.24 19.67 -10.01
C SER A 205 15.35 18.69 -10.38
N GLN A 206 15.01 17.45 -10.70
CA GLN A 206 15.96 16.54 -11.37
C GLN A 206 15.62 16.42 -12.86
N GLY A 207 16.64 16.62 -13.70
CA GLY A 207 16.60 16.52 -15.17
C GLY A 207 16.99 17.82 -15.91
N TYR A 208 17.37 17.69 -17.18
CA TYR A 208 17.78 18.78 -18.09
C TYR A 208 16.67 19.83 -18.35
N LEU A 209 15.42 19.55 -17.97
CA LEU A 209 14.30 20.49 -18.01
C LEU A 209 14.00 21.00 -16.60
N LYS A 210 14.30 22.29 -16.35
CA LYS A 210 14.06 23.04 -15.11
C LYS A 210 12.56 23.30 -14.81
N THR A 211 11.68 22.33 -14.99
CA THR A 211 10.26 22.48 -14.60
C THR A 211 10.10 22.17 -13.11
N PRO A 212 9.66 23.14 -12.27
CA PRO A 212 9.42 22.89 -10.84
C PRO A 212 8.32 21.85 -10.64
N ARG A 213 8.52 20.94 -9.69
CA ARG A 213 7.57 19.86 -9.37
C ARG A 213 7.04 20.05 -7.96
N TYR A 214 5.73 20.18 -7.82
CA TYR A 214 5.11 20.41 -6.52
C TYR A 214 4.85 19.10 -5.78
N GLY A 215 5.40 18.99 -4.57
CA GLY A 215 5.22 17.86 -3.65
C GLY A 215 4.06 18.04 -2.67
N GLY A 216 3.41 19.21 -2.66
CA GLY A 216 2.38 19.55 -1.69
C GLY A 216 2.86 19.30 -0.27
N THR A 217 2.02 18.67 0.55
CA THR A 217 2.33 18.32 1.95
C THR A 217 3.02 16.96 2.10
N THR A 218 3.28 16.24 1.01
CA THR A 218 4.00 14.95 1.02
C THR A 218 5.48 15.10 0.69
N PHE A 219 5.92 16.31 0.31
CA PHE A 219 7.28 16.63 -0.12
C PHE A 219 7.83 15.82 -1.33
N ASP A 220 7.09 14.82 -1.82
CA ASP A 220 7.35 14.06 -3.03
C ASP A 220 6.18 14.24 -4.02
N PRO A 221 6.46 14.66 -5.27
CA PRO A 221 5.42 14.98 -6.25
C PRO A 221 4.66 13.76 -6.75
N ASN A 222 5.26 12.57 -6.70
CA ASN A 222 4.60 11.34 -7.11
C ASN A 222 3.60 10.89 -6.02
N TYR A 223 3.99 10.97 -4.75
CA TYR A 223 3.06 10.70 -3.65
C TYR A 223 1.93 11.71 -3.56
N TRP A 224 2.25 12.99 -3.79
CA TRP A 224 1.25 14.05 -3.90
C TRP A 224 0.22 13.74 -4.98
N GLY A 225 0.70 13.44 -6.19
CA GLY A 225 -0.15 13.07 -7.30
C GLY A 225 -1.04 11.85 -6.99
N ARG A 226 -0.51 10.79 -6.35
CA ARG A 226 -1.30 9.63 -5.94
C ARG A 226 -2.41 9.99 -4.95
N ASN A 227 -2.17 10.94 -4.04
CA ASN A 227 -3.21 11.42 -3.12
C ASN A 227 -4.29 12.24 -3.85
N LEU A 228 -3.91 13.10 -4.81
CA LEU A 228 -4.87 13.89 -5.60
C LEU A 228 -5.81 13.03 -6.44
N VAL A 229 -5.33 11.90 -6.95
CA VAL A 229 -6.12 10.92 -7.71
C VAL A 229 -7.34 10.40 -6.92
N LEU A 230 -7.28 10.37 -5.58
CA LEU A 230 -8.42 10.01 -4.74
C LEU A 230 -9.54 11.06 -4.76
N GLY A 231 -9.18 12.35 -4.82
CA GLY A 231 -10.11 13.48 -4.75
C GLY A 231 -10.83 13.77 -6.08
N LEU A 232 -10.18 13.52 -7.22
CA LEU A 232 -10.72 13.82 -8.55
C LEU A 232 -12.13 13.27 -8.81
N PRO A 233 -12.39 11.96 -8.67
CA PRO A 233 -13.71 11.43 -8.99
C PRO A 233 -14.75 11.84 -7.93
N LEU A 234 -14.32 12.08 -6.68
CA LEU A 234 -15.20 12.57 -5.61
C LEU A 234 -15.67 14.00 -5.87
N ALA A 235 -14.77 14.88 -6.35
CA ALA A 235 -15.12 16.24 -6.75
C ALA A 235 -16.12 16.24 -7.92
N ALA A 236 -15.91 15.37 -8.90
CA ALA A 236 -16.82 15.20 -10.02
C ALA A 236 -18.22 14.71 -9.56
N ALA A 237 -18.28 13.74 -8.64
CA ALA A 237 -19.54 13.28 -8.06
C ALA A 237 -20.27 14.38 -7.27
N LEU A 238 -19.54 15.21 -6.50
CA LEU A 238 -20.12 16.35 -5.77
C LEU A 238 -20.68 17.41 -6.72
N ALA A 239 -19.99 17.70 -7.82
CA ALA A 239 -20.49 18.60 -8.86
C ALA A 239 -21.78 18.06 -9.50
N VAL A 240 -21.81 16.77 -9.89
CA VAL A 240 -23.01 16.13 -10.47
C VAL A 240 -24.19 16.18 -9.49
N ARG A 241 -23.95 15.89 -8.21
CA ARG A 241 -24.98 15.99 -7.17
C ARG A 241 -25.54 17.42 -7.06
N ALA A 242 -24.67 18.43 -7.09
CA ALA A 242 -25.08 19.82 -7.00
C ALA A 242 -25.90 20.26 -8.23
N PHE A 243 -25.50 19.84 -9.44
CA PHE A 243 -26.27 20.06 -10.67
C PHE A 243 -27.66 19.42 -10.62
N ARG A 244 -27.75 18.16 -10.19
CA ARG A 244 -29.04 17.46 -10.03
C ARG A 244 -29.94 18.04 -8.95
N SER A 245 -29.39 18.85 -8.04
CA SER A 245 -30.14 19.50 -6.96
C SER A 245 -30.45 20.97 -7.28
N ASP A 246 -30.22 21.43 -8.52
CA ASP A 246 -30.36 22.81 -8.98
C ASP A 246 -29.55 23.86 -8.18
N ARG A 247 -28.49 23.43 -7.47
CA ARG A 247 -27.62 24.30 -6.69
C ARG A 247 -26.45 24.79 -7.53
N ARG A 248 -26.73 25.66 -8.50
CA ARG A 248 -25.73 26.15 -9.49
C ARG A 248 -24.46 26.71 -8.85
N ALA A 249 -24.58 27.55 -7.81
CA ALA A 249 -23.43 28.09 -7.11
C ALA A 249 -22.55 27.00 -6.44
N ALA A 250 -23.18 26.01 -5.81
CA ALA A 250 -22.45 24.89 -5.22
C ALA A 250 -21.81 24.02 -6.31
N ALA A 251 -22.47 23.82 -7.45
CA ALA A 251 -21.93 23.09 -8.59
C ALA A 251 -20.68 23.78 -9.14
N LEU A 252 -20.71 25.11 -9.30
CA LEU A 252 -19.54 25.90 -9.69
C LEU A 252 -18.40 25.78 -8.68
N GLY A 253 -18.69 25.80 -7.37
CA GLY A 253 -17.67 25.59 -6.33
C GLY A 253 -16.99 24.20 -6.41
N TRP A 254 -17.76 23.14 -6.66
CA TRP A 254 -17.21 21.80 -6.85
C TRP A 254 -16.45 21.63 -8.17
N LEU A 255 -16.89 22.29 -9.24
CA LEU A 255 -16.14 22.35 -10.50
C LEU A 255 -14.82 23.11 -10.33
N ALA A 256 -14.81 24.23 -9.60
CA ALA A 256 -13.58 24.96 -9.28
C ALA A 256 -12.63 24.09 -8.45
N SER A 257 -13.16 23.31 -7.49
CA SER A 257 -12.36 22.35 -6.72
C SER A 257 -11.78 21.24 -7.61
N LEU A 258 -12.58 20.68 -8.52
CA LEU A 258 -12.10 19.70 -9.51
C LEU A 258 -10.99 20.27 -10.39
N MET A 259 -11.16 21.50 -10.88
CA MET A 259 -10.14 22.18 -11.68
C MET A 259 -8.86 22.43 -10.87
N SER A 260 -8.97 22.83 -9.60
CA SER A 260 -7.83 22.99 -8.70
C SER A 260 -7.05 21.67 -8.55
N LEU A 261 -7.75 20.54 -8.37
CA LEU A 261 -7.12 19.21 -8.30
C LEU A 261 -6.41 18.83 -9.61
N ILE A 262 -7.01 19.11 -10.77
CA ILE A 262 -6.39 18.87 -12.09
C ILE A 262 -5.12 19.71 -12.24
N VAL A 263 -5.15 20.97 -11.83
CA VAL A 263 -3.96 21.84 -11.79
C VAL A 263 -2.89 21.26 -10.86
N GLY A 264 -3.27 20.77 -9.67
CA GLY A 264 -2.33 20.09 -8.77
C GLY A 264 -1.69 18.85 -9.37
N VAL A 265 -2.47 18.02 -10.09
CA VAL A 265 -1.96 16.86 -10.82
C VAL A 265 -0.96 17.29 -11.91
N TYR A 266 -1.26 18.37 -12.63
CA TYR A 266 -0.34 18.94 -13.61
C TYR A 266 0.95 19.44 -12.94
N MET A 267 0.86 20.19 -11.84
CA MET A 267 2.03 20.74 -11.13
C MET A 267 2.91 19.67 -10.47
N ALA A 268 2.34 18.51 -10.15
CA ALA A 268 3.11 17.34 -9.68
C ALA A 268 4.03 16.77 -10.78
N GLN A 269 3.70 16.97 -12.06
CA GLN A 269 4.50 16.51 -13.20
C GLN A 269 4.92 15.02 -13.07
N SER A 270 4.00 14.16 -12.61
CA SER A 270 4.25 12.73 -12.38
C SER A 270 3.57 11.88 -13.46
N ARG A 271 4.38 11.16 -14.23
CA ARG A 271 3.92 10.25 -15.30
C ARG A 271 2.89 9.23 -14.81
N GLY A 272 3.17 8.59 -13.68
CA GLY A 272 2.26 7.61 -13.06
C GLY A 272 0.92 8.23 -12.64
N THR A 273 0.93 9.48 -12.19
CA THR A 273 -0.28 10.22 -11.82
C THR A 273 -1.14 10.57 -13.03
N PHE A 274 -0.54 10.93 -14.17
CA PHE A 274 -1.30 11.17 -15.41
C PHE A 274 -2.02 9.92 -15.89
N ILE A 275 -1.32 8.77 -15.90
CA ILE A 275 -1.91 7.47 -16.26
C ILE A 275 -3.04 7.12 -15.28
N ALA A 276 -2.80 7.23 -13.98
CA ALA A 276 -3.81 6.95 -12.96
C ALA A 276 -5.04 7.87 -13.08
N THR A 277 -4.84 9.15 -13.40
CA THR A 277 -5.92 10.13 -13.63
C THR A 277 -6.78 9.74 -14.83
N ALA A 278 -6.18 9.30 -15.93
CA ALA A 278 -6.91 8.80 -17.09
C ALA A 278 -7.75 7.56 -16.73
N VAL A 279 -7.18 6.61 -15.99
CA VAL A 279 -7.89 5.42 -15.48
C VAL A 279 -9.05 5.80 -14.55
N VAL A 280 -8.85 6.77 -13.65
CA VAL A 280 -9.92 7.27 -12.77
C VAL A 280 -11.11 7.79 -13.55
N PHE A 281 -10.89 8.69 -14.52
CA PHE A 281 -11.98 9.25 -15.30
C PHE A 281 -12.66 8.18 -16.15
N LEU A 282 -11.89 7.27 -16.76
CA LEU A 282 -12.44 6.14 -17.52
C LEU A 282 -13.37 5.27 -16.65
N VAL A 283 -12.89 4.82 -15.49
CA VAL A 283 -13.70 4.00 -14.57
C VAL A 283 -14.93 4.76 -14.09
N TRP A 284 -14.76 6.02 -13.67
CA TRP A 284 -15.87 6.82 -13.16
C TRP A 284 -16.96 7.02 -14.22
N ILE A 285 -16.57 7.37 -15.45
CA ILE A 285 -17.49 7.54 -16.58
C ILE A 285 -18.22 6.22 -16.90
N MET A 286 -17.49 5.10 -16.95
CA MET A 286 -18.06 3.79 -17.29
C MET A 286 -19.07 3.30 -16.25
N VAL A 287 -18.78 3.51 -14.96
CA VAL A 287 -19.63 3.03 -13.86
C VAL A 287 -20.82 3.97 -13.60
N SER A 288 -20.67 5.27 -13.83
CA SER A 288 -21.68 6.30 -13.57
C SER A 288 -22.95 6.18 -14.46
N GLY A 289 -22.87 5.51 -15.61
CA GLY A 289 -24.04 5.18 -16.45
C GLY A 289 -23.95 5.65 -17.91
N PRO A 290 -24.90 5.26 -18.77
CA PRO A 290 -24.97 5.64 -20.18
C PRO A 290 -24.83 7.15 -20.46
N THR A 291 -25.48 8.02 -19.69
CA THR A 291 -25.42 9.48 -19.94
C THR A 291 -24.02 10.02 -19.65
N ALA A 292 -23.40 9.55 -18.57
CA ALA A 292 -22.02 9.89 -18.24
C ALA A 292 -21.06 9.42 -19.33
N ARG A 293 -21.25 8.19 -19.86
CA ARG A 293 -20.49 7.65 -21.00
C ARG A 293 -20.59 8.52 -22.25
N ARG A 294 -21.81 8.92 -22.64
CA ARG A 294 -22.02 9.81 -23.80
C ARG A 294 -21.31 11.14 -23.63
N ARG A 295 -21.43 11.78 -22.46
CA ARG A 295 -20.74 13.04 -22.15
C ARG A 295 -19.22 12.88 -22.07
N GLY A 296 -18.73 11.75 -21.55
CA GLY A 296 -17.32 11.41 -21.52
C GLY A 296 -16.73 11.30 -22.93
N VAL A 297 -17.41 10.62 -23.85
CA VAL A 297 -17.01 10.56 -25.26
C VAL A 297 -16.99 11.95 -25.90
N MET A 298 -17.98 12.80 -25.61
CA MET A 298 -17.99 14.19 -26.08
C MET A 298 -16.84 15.03 -25.53
N SER A 299 -16.26 14.66 -24.38
CA SER A 299 -15.10 15.34 -23.80
C SER A 299 -13.75 14.86 -24.34
N LEU A 300 -13.70 13.84 -25.22
CA LEU A 300 -12.46 13.32 -25.79
C LEU A 300 -11.63 14.37 -26.53
N PRO A 301 -12.20 15.29 -27.35
CA PRO A 301 -11.42 16.33 -28.01
C PRO A 301 -10.75 17.28 -27.00
N LEU A 302 -11.44 17.59 -25.90
CA LEU A 302 -10.89 18.40 -24.82
C LEU A 302 -9.74 17.66 -24.10
N MET A 303 -9.93 16.37 -23.82
CA MET A 303 -8.88 15.54 -23.23
C MET A 303 -7.67 15.37 -24.16
N ALA A 304 -7.88 15.24 -25.47
CA ALA A 304 -6.82 15.22 -26.46
C ALA A 304 -6.07 16.56 -26.52
N GLY A 305 -6.79 17.69 -26.42
CA GLY A 305 -6.19 19.02 -26.32
C GLY A 305 -5.30 19.18 -25.09
N LEU A 306 -5.63 18.56 -23.95
CA LEU A 306 -4.76 18.56 -22.76
C LEU A 306 -3.42 17.85 -23.01
N LEU A 307 -3.35 16.88 -23.93
CA LEU A 307 -2.09 16.21 -24.29
C LEU A 307 -1.12 17.16 -25.01
N LEU A 308 -1.62 18.23 -25.62
CA LEU A 308 -0.82 19.25 -26.30
C LEU A 308 -0.21 20.26 -25.31
N LEU A 309 -0.62 20.24 -24.03
CA LEU A 309 -0.04 21.13 -23.03
C LEU A 309 1.43 20.78 -22.79
N PRO A 310 2.33 21.78 -22.76
CA PRO A 310 3.74 21.59 -22.41
C PRO A 310 3.89 20.81 -21.10
N GLY A 311 4.80 19.85 -21.06
CA GLY A 311 5.03 18.99 -19.89
C GLY A 311 4.14 17.74 -19.80
N ILE A 312 2.94 17.72 -20.39
CA ILE A 312 2.11 16.50 -20.46
C ILE A 312 2.56 15.62 -21.64
N GLY A 313 2.50 16.16 -22.86
CA GLY A 313 2.84 15.43 -24.09
C GLY A 313 4.26 14.88 -24.08
N ASN A 314 5.25 15.72 -23.74
CA ASN A 314 6.66 15.34 -23.67
C ASN A 314 6.89 14.16 -22.71
N ARG A 315 6.26 14.19 -21.52
CA ARG A 315 6.41 13.12 -20.52
C ARG A 315 5.73 11.81 -20.93
N LEU A 316 4.63 11.87 -21.68
CA LEU A 316 3.98 10.68 -22.23
C LEU A 316 4.78 10.05 -23.36
N VAL A 317 5.35 10.88 -24.24
CA VAL A 317 6.29 10.43 -25.27
C VAL A 317 7.50 9.76 -24.63
N ASP A 318 8.07 10.34 -23.57
CA ASP A 318 9.16 9.70 -22.82
C ASP A 318 8.75 8.32 -22.29
N VAL A 319 7.54 8.15 -21.73
CA VAL A 319 7.08 6.82 -21.26
C VAL A 319 7.02 5.81 -22.39
N ILE A 320 6.53 6.21 -23.56
CA ILE A 320 6.44 5.32 -24.74
C ILE A 320 7.84 4.99 -25.24
N LEU A 321 8.75 5.97 -25.27
CA LEU A 321 10.14 5.78 -25.65
C LEU A 321 10.87 4.86 -24.65
N ASP A 322 10.65 5.03 -23.34
CA ASP A 322 11.22 4.18 -22.29
C ASP A 322 10.69 2.74 -22.40
N LEU A 323 9.42 2.54 -22.75
CA LEU A 323 8.82 1.21 -22.96
C LEU A 323 9.27 0.53 -24.26
N SER A 324 9.61 1.31 -25.29
CA SER A 324 9.98 0.81 -26.63
C SER A 324 11.47 0.66 -26.85
N SER A 325 12.31 1.34 -26.06
CA SER A 325 13.77 1.24 -26.19
C SER A 325 14.35 0.17 -25.26
N SER A 326 14.63 -1.01 -25.83
CA SER A 326 15.39 -2.08 -25.19
C SER A 326 16.92 -1.81 -25.14
N ASN A 327 17.35 -0.55 -25.08
CA ASN A 327 18.74 -0.16 -25.27
C ASN A 327 19.39 0.35 -23.97
N PRO A 328 20.35 -0.37 -23.36
CA PRO A 328 20.98 -0.03 -22.07
C PRO A 328 21.88 1.24 -22.08
N TYR A 329 22.12 1.84 -23.26
CA TYR A 329 23.15 2.88 -23.44
C TYR A 329 22.62 4.30 -23.70
N ARG A 330 21.30 4.54 -23.66
CA ARG A 330 20.84 5.94 -23.55
C ARG A 330 21.18 6.44 -22.15
N ALA A 331 21.50 7.73 -22.04
CA ALA A 331 21.59 8.43 -20.76
C ALA A 331 20.23 8.37 -20.05
N VAL A 332 19.90 7.22 -19.46
CA VAL A 332 18.71 6.99 -18.67
C VAL A 332 18.89 7.81 -17.41
N ASP A 333 17.92 8.70 -17.18
CA ASP A 333 17.80 9.50 -15.97
C ASP A 333 18.11 8.61 -14.74
N GLN A 334 19.03 9.04 -13.87
CA GLN A 334 19.48 8.29 -12.69
C GLN A 334 18.28 7.80 -11.85
N SER A 335 17.20 8.59 -11.84
CA SER A 335 15.95 8.25 -11.15
C SER A 335 15.18 7.06 -11.75
N VAL A 336 15.24 6.86 -13.07
CA VAL A 336 14.60 5.71 -13.75
C VAL A 336 15.43 4.45 -13.54
N THR A 337 16.76 4.56 -13.69
CA THR A 337 17.68 3.45 -13.41
C THR A 337 17.56 2.98 -11.96
N ALA A 338 17.51 3.90 -10.99
CA ALA A 338 17.33 3.56 -9.58
C ALA A 338 16.04 2.79 -9.30
N ARG A 339 14.93 3.16 -9.96
CA ARG A 339 13.63 2.44 -9.83
C ARG A 339 13.67 1.06 -10.46
N LEU A 340 14.28 0.92 -11.64
CA LEU A 340 14.42 -0.37 -12.31
C LEU A 340 15.22 -1.33 -11.45
N VAL A 341 16.39 -0.91 -10.96
CA VAL A 341 17.24 -1.68 -10.04
C VAL A 341 16.45 -2.09 -8.80
N ALA A 342 15.72 -1.16 -8.19
CA ALA A 342 14.95 -1.43 -6.97
C ALA A 342 13.85 -2.49 -7.17
N GLN A 343 13.19 -2.47 -8.34
CA GLN A 343 12.20 -3.49 -8.70
C GLN A 343 12.85 -4.84 -9.00
N GLU A 344 14.00 -4.86 -9.69
CA GLU A 344 14.76 -6.08 -9.96
C GLU A 344 15.21 -6.77 -8.67
N ILE A 345 15.69 -5.98 -7.69
CA ILE A 345 16.09 -6.48 -6.35
C ILE A 345 14.91 -7.15 -5.68
N SER A 346 13.77 -6.47 -5.61
CA SER A 346 12.58 -7.00 -4.95
C SER A 346 12.00 -8.22 -5.67
N TRP A 347 12.17 -8.32 -7.00
CA TRP A 347 11.79 -9.50 -7.76
C TRP A 347 12.74 -10.69 -7.52
N ALA A 348 14.05 -10.42 -7.41
CA ALA A 348 15.03 -11.43 -7.05
C ALA A 348 14.76 -11.98 -5.63
N MET A 349 14.42 -11.12 -4.67
CA MET A 349 13.95 -11.53 -3.34
C MET A 349 12.71 -12.43 -3.42
N PHE A 350 11.70 -12.06 -4.22
CA PHE A 350 10.50 -12.87 -4.39
C PHE A 350 10.80 -14.26 -4.96
N LYS A 351 11.71 -14.35 -5.95
CA LYS A 351 12.10 -15.65 -6.53
C LYS A 351 12.80 -16.56 -5.52
N ASP A 352 13.58 -15.99 -4.60
CA ASP A 352 14.29 -16.75 -3.58
C ASP A 352 13.34 -17.25 -2.48
N ARG A 353 12.41 -16.39 -2.02
CA ARG A 353 11.44 -16.72 -0.96
C ARG A 353 9.99 -16.39 -1.35
N PRO A 354 9.36 -17.17 -2.25
CA PRO A 354 8.08 -16.80 -2.84
C PRO A 354 6.88 -16.87 -1.90
N ILE A 355 6.96 -17.61 -0.78
CA ILE A 355 5.81 -17.85 0.09
C ILE A 355 5.62 -16.73 1.12
N PHE A 356 6.60 -16.59 2.02
CA PHE A 356 6.57 -15.63 3.13
C PHE A 356 7.45 -14.40 2.89
N GLY A 357 8.26 -14.39 1.82
CA GLY A 357 9.26 -13.35 1.58
C GLY A 357 10.34 -13.31 2.65
N PHE A 358 10.97 -12.16 2.77
CA PHE A 358 12.03 -11.86 3.76
C PHE A 358 11.51 -11.24 5.07
N GLY A 359 10.21 -10.97 5.14
CA GLY A 359 9.54 -10.24 6.22
C GLY A 359 9.10 -8.84 5.76
N PRO A 360 7.94 -8.34 6.24
CA PRO A 360 7.50 -6.95 5.98
C PRO A 360 8.58 -5.95 6.38
N GLY A 361 8.84 -4.91 5.58
CA GLY A 361 9.79 -3.85 5.92
C GLY A 361 11.28 -4.19 5.79
N VAL A 362 11.63 -5.40 5.32
CA VAL A 362 13.03 -5.90 5.31
C VAL A 362 13.79 -5.54 4.02
N TYR A 363 13.16 -4.85 3.08
CA TYR A 363 13.77 -4.59 1.76
C TYR A 363 15.13 -3.86 1.84
N THR A 364 15.25 -2.80 2.65
CA THR A 364 16.51 -2.04 2.75
C THR A 364 17.65 -2.88 3.31
N SER A 365 17.38 -3.77 4.27
CA SER A 365 18.39 -4.69 4.81
C SER A 365 18.82 -5.79 3.83
N GLU A 366 18.05 -6.04 2.77
CA GLU A 366 18.35 -7.07 1.77
C GLU A 366 19.03 -6.49 0.51
N ILE A 367 19.14 -5.17 0.41
CA ILE A 367 19.87 -4.51 -0.70
C ILE A 367 21.32 -5.03 -0.81
N PRO A 368 22.11 -5.22 0.27
CA PRO A 368 23.47 -5.76 0.15
C PRO A 368 23.51 -7.16 -0.45
N ASN A 369 22.52 -8.00 -0.15
CA ASN A 369 22.45 -9.39 -0.60
C ASN A 369 22.00 -9.52 -2.07
N TYR A 370 21.12 -8.60 -2.51
CA TYR A 370 20.45 -8.70 -3.81
C TYR A 370 20.91 -7.67 -4.85
N GLY A 371 21.44 -6.51 -4.42
CA GLY A 371 21.83 -5.43 -5.31
C GLY A 371 22.96 -5.77 -6.28
N GLY A 372 23.69 -6.87 -6.05
CA GLY A 372 24.72 -7.36 -6.96
C GLY A 372 24.24 -8.32 -8.02
N ILE A 373 23.17 -9.05 -7.75
CA ILE A 373 22.75 -10.15 -8.62
C ILE A 373 21.68 -9.73 -9.63
N VAL A 374 21.40 -8.43 -9.71
CA VAL A 374 20.41 -7.84 -10.63
C VAL A 374 21.09 -7.33 -11.90
N ARG A 375 20.33 -7.26 -12.98
CA ARG A 375 20.87 -6.99 -14.32
C ARG A 375 21.33 -5.55 -14.46
N THR A 376 20.62 -4.63 -13.80
CA THR A 376 20.90 -3.20 -13.91
C THR A 376 21.96 -2.80 -12.89
N ALA A 377 23.08 -2.25 -13.39
CA ALA A 377 24.16 -1.76 -12.54
C ALA A 377 23.76 -0.46 -11.82
N TYR A 378 23.96 -0.42 -10.51
CA TYR A 378 23.80 0.79 -9.71
C TYR A 378 25.03 0.95 -8.81
N LEU A 379 25.75 2.06 -8.97
CA LEU A 379 27.03 2.28 -8.28
C LEU A 379 26.83 2.85 -6.87
N GLU A 380 25.68 3.44 -6.59
CA GLU A 380 25.43 4.26 -5.39
C GLU A 380 24.52 3.54 -4.37
N PHE A 381 24.80 2.27 -4.09
CA PHE A 381 24.04 1.48 -3.10
C PHE A 381 24.24 1.94 -1.66
N GLN A 382 25.26 2.77 -1.37
CA GLN A 382 25.48 3.35 -0.04
C GLN A 382 24.33 4.27 0.40
N GLU A 383 23.65 4.94 -0.55
CA GLU A 383 22.38 5.65 -0.34
C GLU A 383 21.18 4.92 -0.97
N GLY A 384 21.31 3.60 -1.19
CA GLY A 384 20.51 2.80 -2.13
C GLY A 384 18.99 3.03 -2.09
N PRO A 385 18.28 2.70 -3.18
CA PRO A 385 16.85 3.00 -3.30
C PRO A 385 16.08 2.48 -2.10
N VAL A 386 15.42 3.37 -1.36
CA VAL A 386 14.82 3.07 -0.05
C VAL A 386 13.64 2.09 -0.16
N ALA A 387 13.08 1.91 -1.37
CA ALA A 387 12.02 0.95 -1.65
C ALA A 387 11.90 0.62 -3.15
N PRO A 388 11.19 -0.45 -3.53
CA PRO A 388 11.02 -0.88 -4.92
C PRO A 388 10.25 0.09 -5.82
N HIS A 389 9.53 1.08 -5.25
CA HIS A 389 8.63 1.96 -6.01
C HIS A 389 7.64 1.19 -6.91
N ASN A 390 7.19 0.03 -6.44
CA ASN A 390 6.09 -0.75 -6.99
C ASN A 390 5.50 -1.55 -5.82
N LEU A 391 4.31 -1.18 -5.38
CA LEU A 391 3.67 -1.77 -4.20
C LEU A 391 3.53 -3.30 -4.31
N TYR A 392 3.17 -3.78 -5.50
CA TYR A 392 2.89 -5.21 -5.70
C TYR A 392 4.19 -6.02 -5.64
N VAL A 393 5.24 -5.51 -6.29
CA VAL A 393 6.56 -6.15 -6.27
C VAL A 393 7.19 -6.04 -4.88
N GLN A 394 6.97 -4.93 -4.17
CA GLN A 394 7.39 -4.76 -2.77
C GLN A 394 6.73 -5.79 -1.86
N LEU A 395 5.40 -5.94 -1.92
CA LEU A 395 4.68 -6.94 -1.14
C LEU A 395 5.12 -8.36 -1.49
N ALA A 396 5.36 -8.65 -2.78
CA ALA A 396 5.87 -9.94 -3.20
C ALA A 396 7.28 -10.22 -2.65
N GLY A 397 8.22 -9.28 -2.76
CA GLY A 397 9.59 -9.47 -2.26
C GLY A 397 9.67 -9.56 -0.74
N GLN A 398 8.91 -8.73 -0.02
CA GLN A 398 8.97 -8.66 1.45
C GLN A 398 8.07 -9.69 2.12
N ALA A 399 6.83 -9.87 1.66
CA ALA A 399 5.83 -10.69 2.33
C ALA A 399 5.38 -11.91 1.50
N GLY A 400 6.01 -12.15 0.36
CA GLY A 400 5.71 -13.26 -0.53
C GLY A 400 4.29 -13.21 -1.09
N ILE A 401 3.84 -14.35 -1.62
CA ILE A 401 2.47 -14.54 -2.10
C ILE A 401 1.46 -14.41 -0.97
N VAL A 402 1.83 -14.74 0.28
CA VAL A 402 0.95 -14.65 1.44
C VAL A 402 0.53 -13.20 1.70
N GLY A 403 1.50 -12.28 1.80
CA GLY A 403 1.20 -10.86 2.00
C GLY A 403 0.50 -10.22 0.81
N LEU A 404 0.90 -10.58 -0.42
CA LEU A 404 0.25 -10.10 -1.65
C LEU A 404 -1.21 -10.54 -1.73
N LEU A 405 -1.52 -11.80 -1.42
CA LEU A 405 -2.90 -12.31 -1.39
C LEU A 405 -3.75 -11.60 -0.34
N GLY A 406 -3.22 -11.34 0.85
CA GLY A 406 -3.93 -10.56 1.86
C GLY A 406 -4.31 -9.16 1.38
N TRP A 407 -3.38 -8.49 0.67
CA TRP A 407 -3.64 -7.17 0.07
C TRP A 407 -4.72 -7.25 -1.01
N VAL A 408 -4.62 -8.22 -1.92
CA VAL A 408 -5.59 -8.44 -3.01
C VAL A 408 -6.98 -8.77 -2.45
N ILE A 409 -7.08 -9.63 -1.43
CA ILE A 409 -8.35 -9.96 -0.78
C ILE A 409 -8.95 -8.70 -0.15
N PHE A 410 -8.15 -7.90 0.56
CA PHE A 410 -8.65 -6.72 1.23
C PHE A 410 -9.10 -5.62 0.24
N VAL A 411 -8.18 -5.11 -0.59
CA VAL A 411 -8.46 -4.00 -1.51
C VAL A 411 -9.37 -4.46 -2.66
N GLY A 412 -9.11 -5.63 -3.22
CA GLY A 412 -9.94 -6.23 -4.27
C GLY A 412 -11.33 -6.57 -3.76
N GLY A 413 -11.47 -7.04 -2.51
CA GLY A 413 -12.76 -7.24 -1.86
C GLY A 413 -13.57 -5.94 -1.75
N CYS A 414 -12.96 -4.85 -1.25
CA CYS A 414 -13.60 -3.53 -1.19
C CYS A 414 -14.04 -3.05 -2.59
N ALA A 415 -13.17 -3.17 -3.60
CA ALA A 415 -13.49 -2.81 -4.98
C ALA A 415 -14.65 -3.65 -5.55
N TRP A 416 -14.61 -4.98 -5.34
CA TRP A 416 -15.63 -5.92 -5.81
C TRP A 416 -17.01 -5.63 -5.22
N PHE A 417 -17.11 -5.46 -3.90
CA PHE A 417 -18.40 -5.15 -3.25
C PHE A 417 -18.94 -3.79 -3.71
N THR A 418 -18.08 -2.80 -3.89
CA THR A 418 -18.47 -1.47 -4.42
C THR A 418 -18.95 -1.56 -5.86
N ALA A 419 -18.25 -2.29 -6.73
CA ALA A 419 -18.64 -2.51 -8.13
C ALA A 419 -19.97 -3.26 -8.25
N ARG A 420 -20.14 -4.33 -7.46
CA ARG A 420 -21.39 -5.09 -7.38
C ARG A 420 -22.55 -4.23 -6.90
N HIS A 421 -22.31 -3.32 -5.96
CA HIS A 421 -23.32 -2.37 -5.50
C HIS A 421 -23.67 -1.37 -6.61
N ALA A 422 -22.68 -0.74 -7.25
CA ALA A 422 -22.89 0.19 -8.36
C ALA A 422 -23.69 -0.42 -9.52
N ALA A 423 -23.43 -1.68 -9.86
CA ALA A 423 -24.10 -2.41 -10.93
C ALA A 423 -25.61 -2.61 -10.69
N ARG A 424 -26.07 -2.56 -9.43
CA ARG A 424 -27.48 -2.73 -9.05
C ARG A 424 -28.23 -1.41 -8.95
N MET A 425 -27.54 -0.28 -8.92
CA MET A 425 -28.14 1.04 -8.76
C MET A 425 -28.64 1.58 -10.10
N LYS A 426 -29.80 2.24 -10.09
CA LYS A 426 -30.30 2.94 -11.28
C LYS A 426 -29.49 4.21 -11.53
N GLU A 427 -29.39 4.63 -12.79
CA GLU A 427 -28.72 5.89 -13.16
C GLU A 427 -29.41 7.14 -12.57
N THR A 428 -30.71 7.05 -12.27
CA THR A 428 -31.48 8.09 -11.61
C THR A 428 -31.06 8.30 -10.16
N GLU A 429 -30.43 7.30 -9.52
CA GLU A 429 -29.99 7.41 -8.13
C GLU A 429 -28.70 8.23 -8.03
N THR A 430 -28.77 9.39 -7.39
CA THR A 430 -27.62 10.29 -7.23
C THR A 430 -26.45 9.64 -6.49
N ASP A 431 -26.73 8.72 -5.56
CA ASP A 431 -25.70 7.99 -4.80
C ASP A 431 -24.83 7.09 -5.71
N ARG A 432 -25.33 6.68 -6.88
CA ARG A 432 -24.54 5.90 -7.85
C ARG A 432 -23.27 6.62 -8.28
N TYR A 433 -23.30 7.94 -8.43
CA TYR A 433 -22.12 8.73 -8.82
C TYR A 433 -21.04 8.74 -7.74
N LEU A 434 -21.45 8.72 -6.45
CA LEU A 434 -20.50 8.63 -5.35
C LEU A 434 -19.90 7.22 -5.25
N VAL A 435 -20.71 6.18 -5.43
CA VAL A 435 -20.23 4.78 -5.46
C VAL A 435 -19.25 4.58 -6.62
N ALA A 436 -19.59 5.09 -7.80
CA ALA A 436 -18.70 5.08 -8.97
C ALA A 436 -17.39 5.84 -8.68
N ALA A 437 -17.47 6.96 -7.96
CA ALA A 437 -16.30 7.77 -7.64
C ALA A 437 -15.37 7.09 -6.65
N VAL A 438 -15.92 6.44 -5.63
CA VAL A 438 -15.14 5.64 -4.67
C VAL A 438 -14.46 4.46 -5.37
N LEU A 439 -15.17 3.75 -6.25
CA LEU A 439 -14.58 2.67 -7.05
C LEU A 439 -13.45 3.17 -7.97
N ALA A 440 -13.67 4.30 -8.65
CA ALA A 440 -12.66 4.94 -9.47
C ALA A 440 -11.43 5.36 -8.67
N ALA A 441 -11.61 5.95 -7.49
CA ALA A 441 -10.52 6.30 -6.59
C ALA A 441 -9.70 5.06 -6.16
N ILE A 442 -10.36 3.93 -5.86
CA ILE A 442 -9.67 2.69 -5.51
C ILE A 442 -8.82 2.17 -6.66
N ILE A 443 -9.38 2.12 -7.87
CA ILE A 443 -8.68 1.62 -9.06
C ILE A 443 -7.56 2.59 -9.47
N GLY A 444 -7.80 3.90 -9.38
CA GLY A 444 -6.81 4.95 -9.66
C GLY A 444 -5.61 4.89 -8.74
N TRP A 445 -5.83 4.82 -7.42
CA TRP A 445 -4.75 4.71 -6.44
C TRP A 445 -3.98 3.40 -6.59
N SER A 446 -4.67 2.30 -6.90
CA SER A 446 -4.05 1.00 -7.19
C SER A 446 -3.16 1.09 -8.44
N THR A 447 -3.64 1.74 -9.50
CA THR A 447 -2.87 1.97 -10.74
C THR A 447 -1.63 2.81 -10.49
N ALA A 448 -1.75 3.91 -9.73
CA ALA A 448 -0.60 4.73 -9.34
C ALA A 448 0.44 3.95 -8.50
N SER A 449 0.01 2.93 -7.76
CA SER A 449 0.87 2.10 -6.91
C SER A 449 1.69 1.06 -7.69
N VAL A 450 1.53 0.96 -9.00
CA VAL A 450 2.52 0.28 -9.88
C VAL A 450 3.85 1.05 -9.90
N PHE A 451 3.82 2.36 -9.70
CA PHE A 451 4.99 3.24 -9.74
C PHE A 451 5.44 3.73 -8.37
N LEU A 452 4.77 3.30 -7.29
CA LEU A 452 4.99 3.77 -5.93
C LEU A 452 4.85 2.64 -4.92
N HIS A 453 5.64 2.70 -3.85
CA HIS A 453 5.58 1.74 -2.75
C HIS A 453 4.49 2.14 -1.73
N LEU A 454 4.29 1.31 -0.69
CA LEU A 454 3.27 1.56 0.33
C LEU A 454 3.68 2.73 1.23
N THR A 455 3.03 3.88 1.03
CA THR A 455 3.17 5.09 1.86
C THR A 455 1.82 5.79 1.89
N TYR A 456 1.48 6.48 2.98
CA TYR A 456 0.19 7.19 3.15
C TYR A 456 -1.05 6.28 3.06
N PHE A 457 -0.94 5.05 3.56
CA PHE A 457 -2.03 4.07 3.53
C PHE A 457 -3.30 4.57 4.25
N ARG A 458 -3.16 5.41 5.29
CA ARG A 458 -4.31 6.01 6.00
C ARG A 458 -5.22 6.83 5.10
N THR A 459 -4.68 7.66 4.22
CA THR A 459 -5.47 8.47 3.28
C THR A 459 -6.27 7.57 2.32
N PHE A 460 -5.64 6.51 1.81
CA PHE A 460 -6.31 5.50 1.00
C PHE A 460 -7.38 4.73 1.79
N SER A 461 -7.10 4.41 3.06
CA SER A 461 -8.01 3.66 3.91
C SER A 461 -9.35 4.37 4.16
N ILE A 462 -9.39 5.71 4.13
CA ILE A 462 -10.64 6.48 4.22
C ILE A 462 -11.55 6.15 3.04
N VAL A 463 -10.99 6.06 1.82
CA VAL A 463 -11.74 5.70 0.62
C VAL A 463 -12.19 4.23 0.67
N LEU A 464 -11.35 3.33 1.19
CA LEU A 464 -11.77 1.94 1.43
C LEU A 464 -12.90 1.85 2.47
N ALA A 465 -12.87 2.68 3.51
CA ALA A 465 -13.93 2.76 4.52
C ALA A 465 -15.22 3.30 3.90
N MET A 466 -15.13 4.27 2.98
CA MET A 466 -16.26 4.72 2.17
C MET A 466 -16.84 3.61 1.30
N ALA A 467 -16.00 2.80 0.65
CA ALA A 467 -16.45 1.64 -0.12
C ALA A 467 -17.26 0.68 0.76
N GLY A 468 -16.76 0.33 1.94
CA GLY A 468 -17.48 -0.52 2.89
C GLY A 468 -18.80 0.08 3.37
N ALA A 469 -18.81 1.37 3.72
CA ALA A 469 -20.04 2.02 4.18
C ALA A 469 -21.12 2.14 3.08
N LEU A 470 -20.71 2.42 1.84
CA LEU A 470 -21.62 2.58 0.71
C LEU A 470 -22.14 1.23 0.20
N ALA A 471 -21.24 0.26 -0.03
CA ALA A 471 -21.60 -1.04 -0.62
C ALA A 471 -22.67 -1.80 0.19
N PHE A 472 -22.70 -1.55 1.50
CA PHE A 472 -23.63 -2.20 2.43
C PHE A 472 -24.68 -1.26 3.00
N ALA A 473 -24.82 -0.01 2.52
CA ALA A 473 -25.78 0.95 3.07
C ALA A 473 -27.26 0.48 2.99
N ALA A 474 -27.58 -0.35 1.99
CA ALA A 474 -28.93 -0.89 1.77
C ALA A 474 -29.23 -2.17 2.56
N ASP A 475 -28.20 -2.85 3.09
CA ASP A 475 -28.36 -4.09 3.84
C ASP A 475 -28.72 -3.75 5.30
N ARG A 476 -30.03 -3.74 5.58
CA ARG A 476 -30.60 -3.36 6.89
C ARG A 476 -30.90 -4.55 7.79
N ASP A 477 -30.38 -5.74 7.49
CA ASP A 477 -30.40 -6.85 8.44
C ASP A 477 -29.70 -6.39 9.73
N VAL A 478 -30.52 -6.03 10.74
CA VAL A 478 -30.06 -5.45 11.99
C VAL A 478 -29.06 -6.42 12.61
N TYR A 479 -27.83 -5.93 12.74
CA TYR A 479 -26.78 -6.69 13.39
C TYR A 479 -27.17 -6.94 14.86
N ARG A 480 -27.29 -8.21 15.25
CA ARG A 480 -27.37 -8.61 16.67
C ARG A 480 -25.95 -8.87 17.15
N PRO A 481 -25.32 -7.95 17.90
CA PRO A 481 -23.88 -7.97 18.17
C PRO A 481 -23.41 -9.16 18.99
N ILE A 482 -24.27 -9.92 19.67
CA ILE A 482 -23.84 -11.00 20.56
C ILE A 482 -23.84 -12.37 19.83
N ALA A 483 -24.85 -12.65 18.99
CA ALA A 483 -24.97 -13.95 18.33
C ALA A 483 -24.05 -14.10 17.11
N THR A 484 -23.94 -13.04 16.30
CA THR A 484 -23.13 -13.06 15.08
C THR A 484 -21.66 -12.76 15.34
N LEU A 485 -21.31 -11.96 16.35
CA LEU A 485 -19.92 -11.78 16.79
C LEU A 485 -19.36 -13.07 17.35
N ARG A 486 -20.19 -13.90 18.01
CA ARG A 486 -19.82 -15.25 18.41
C ARG A 486 -19.58 -16.16 17.19
N GLN A 487 -20.46 -16.14 16.17
CA GLN A 487 -20.27 -16.93 14.95
C GLN A 487 -19.05 -16.48 14.12
N MET A 488 -18.84 -15.17 13.98
CA MET A 488 -17.67 -14.60 13.28
C MET A 488 -16.40 -14.79 14.10
N ALA A 489 -16.44 -14.60 15.42
CA ALA A 489 -15.34 -14.99 16.30
C ALA A 489 -15.03 -16.47 16.17
N HIS A 490 -16.02 -17.34 15.92
CA HIS A 490 -15.77 -18.76 15.66
C HIS A 490 -15.16 -19.02 14.28
N LEU A 491 -15.58 -18.33 13.22
CA LEU A 491 -14.96 -18.47 11.89
C LEU A 491 -13.56 -17.87 11.86
N VAL A 492 -13.37 -16.71 12.47
CA VAL A 492 -12.07 -16.07 12.67
C VAL A 492 -11.21 -16.95 13.57
N LEU A 493 -11.73 -17.49 14.68
CA LEU A 493 -11.00 -18.42 15.53
C LEU A 493 -10.67 -19.72 14.77
N ALA A 494 -11.56 -20.26 13.95
CA ALA A 494 -11.30 -21.44 13.13
C ALA A 494 -10.24 -21.18 12.05
N ALA A 495 -10.26 -19.99 11.45
CA ALA A 495 -9.22 -19.53 10.52
C ALA A 495 -7.90 -19.33 11.27
N CYS A 496 -7.90 -18.62 12.39
CA CYS A 496 -6.74 -18.44 13.26
C CYS A 496 -6.17 -19.76 13.76
N LEU A 497 -7.02 -20.73 14.12
CA LEU A 497 -6.60 -22.07 14.56
C LEU A 497 -6.01 -22.87 13.41
N GLY A 498 -6.59 -22.80 12.21
CA GLY A 498 -6.01 -23.45 11.02
C GLY A 498 -4.69 -22.82 10.62
N ILE A 499 -4.61 -21.51 10.65
CA ILE A 499 -3.38 -20.75 10.41
C ILE A 499 -2.33 -21.05 11.48
N ALA A 500 -2.72 -21.09 12.76
CA ALA A 500 -1.83 -21.47 13.86
C ALA A 500 -1.37 -22.93 13.75
N ALA A 501 -2.23 -23.85 13.32
CA ALA A 501 -1.87 -25.25 13.11
C ALA A 501 -0.89 -25.40 11.93
N ALA A 502 -1.16 -24.76 10.80
CA ALA A 502 -0.23 -24.69 9.67
C ALA A 502 1.12 -24.11 10.12
N PHE A 503 1.07 -23.06 10.94
CA PHE A 503 2.27 -22.45 11.49
C PHE A 503 3.02 -23.34 12.47
N ILE A 504 2.34 -24.03 13.40
CA ILE A 504 2.97 -24.97 14.34
C ILE A 504 3.67 -26.07 13.55
N VAL A 505 3.04 -26.57 12.47
CA VAL A 505 3.67 -27.55 11.58
C VAL A 505 4.91 -26.95 10.92
N LEU A 506 4.83 -25.74 10.36
CA LEU A 506 5.98 -25.06 9.75
C LEU A 506 7.10 -24.78 10.76
N ALA A 507 6.79 -24.31 11.96
CA ALA A 507 7.74 -24.00 13.01
C ALA A 507 8.39 -25.29 13.56
N ALA A 508 7.60 -26.32 13.84
CA ALA A 508 8.08 -27.61 14.33
C ALA A 508 8.91 -28.37 13.30
N THR A 509 8.68 -28.12 12.00
CA THR A 509 9.45 -28.73 10.92
C THR A 509 10.50 -27.79 10.32
N SER A 510 10.61 -26.57 10.82
CA SER A 510 11.65 -25.64 10.42
C SER A 510 12.98 -26.08 11.01
N SER A 511 14.03 -26.00 10.20
CA SER A 511 15.40 -26.18 10.68
C SER A 511 16.13 -24.85 10.53
N LYS A 512 16.80 -24.42 11.60
CA LYS A 512 17.72 -23.29 11.50
C LYS A 512 18.86 -23.68 10.55
N VAL A 513 19.16 -22.78 9.63
CA VAL A 513 20.26 -22.91 8.68
C VAL A 513 21.14 -21.68 8.77
N TYR A 514 22.43 -21.91 8.58
CA TYR A 514 23.47 -20.91 8.56
C TYR A 514 24.06 -20.92 7.16
N THR A 515 24.17 -19.74 6.55
CA THR A 515 24.82 -19.59 5.25
C THR A 515 26.09 -18.78 5.47
N ALA A 516 27.21 -19.38 5.09
CA ALA A 516 28.49 -18.72 5.02
C ALA A 516 28.77 -18.36 3.55
N SER A 517 29.23 -17.14 3.31
CA SER A 517 29.35 -16.56 1.98
C SER A 517 30.70 -15.90 1.78
N GLN A 518 31.37 -16.16 0.66
CA GLN A 518 32.57 -15.43 0.25
C GLN A 518 32.35 -14.86 -1.15
N ARG A 519 32.63 -13.57 -1.30
CA ARG A 519 32.71 -12.92 -2.61
C ARG A 519 34.13 -13.09 -3.14
N VAL A 520 34.25 -13.46 -4.42
CA VAL A 520 35.53 -13.62 -5.10
C VAL A 520 35.48 -12.91 -6.45
N THR A 521 36.62 -12.42 -6.94
CA THR A 521 36.76 -11.87 -8.29
C THR A 521 37.88 -12.59 -9.05
N LEU A 522 38.00 -12.31 -10.33
CA LEU A 522 39.02 -12.86 -11.20
C LEU A 522 39.97 -11.76 -11.59
N LEU A 523 41.24 -11.87 -11.19
CA LEU A 523 42.29 -11.00 -11.70
C LEU A 523 43.09 -11.73 -12.79
N PRO A 524 43.55 -11.03 -13.84
CA PRO A 524 44.47 -11.62 -14.80
C PRO A 524 45.71 -12.14 -14.07
N ALA A 525 46.15 -13.36 -14.39
CA ALA A 525 47.37 -13.92 -13.83
C ALA A 525 48.60 -13.08 -14.23
N GLU A 526 49.67 -13.11 -13.44
CA GLU A 526 50.90 -12.32 -13.68
C GLU A 526 51.48 -12.49 -15.09
N ARG A 527 51.31 -13.68 -15.70
CA ARG A 527 51.73 -13.97 -17.08
C ARG A 527 50.97 -13.19 -18.17
N MET A 528 49.82 -12.60 -17.83
CA MET A 528 49.06 -11.69 -18.70
C MET A 528 49.46 -10.22 -18.51
N VAL A 529 50.29 -9.91 -17.50
CA VAL A 529 50.73 -8.55 -17.14
C VAL A 529 51.96 -8.17 -17.96
N ASP A 530 51.78 -7.98 -19.27
CA ASP A 530 52.78 -7.26 -20.07
C ASP A 530 52.53 -5.75 -19.89
N ASN A 531 53.48 -5.06 -19.25
CA ASN A 531 53.34 -3.70 -18.68
C ASN A 531 52.81 -2.57 -19.58
N TYR A 532 52.54 -2.79 -20.88
CA TYR A 532 51.98 -1.79 -21.80
C TYR A 532 51.10 -2.39 -22.92
N SER A 533 50.52 -3.58 -22.73
CA SER A 533 49.73 -4.23 -23.79
C SER A 533 48.21 -4.00 -23.64
N TRP A 534 47.53 -3.75 -24.76
CA TRP A 534 46.06 -3.74 -24.86
C TRP A 534 45.42 -5.06 -24.36
N ARG A 535 46.21 -6.15 -24.34
CA ARG A 535 45.81 -7.47 -23.84
C ARG A 535 45.54 -7.45 -22.34
N TYR A 536 46.32 -6.70 -21.55
CA TYR A 536 46.09 -6.56 -20.12
C TYR A 536 44.82 -5.74 -19.82
N SER A 537 44.60 -4.65 -20.57
CA SER A 537 43.35 -3.87 -20.47
C SER A 537 42.11 -4.68 -20.85
N TYR A 538 42.21 -5.49 -21.92
CA TYR A 538 41.16 -6.44 -22.29
C TYR A 538 40.95 -7.52 -21.21
N ALA A 539 42.04 -8.02 -20.61
CA ALA A 539 41.97 -9.02 -19.57
C ALA A 539 41.27 -8.49 -18.30
N LEU A 540 41.51 -7.24 -17.92
CA LEU A 540 40.82 -6.56 -16.81
C LEU A 540 39.34 -6.26 -17.10
N ALA A 541 38.94 -6.20 -18.38
CA ALA A 541 37.57 -5.92 -18.80
C ALA A 541 36.62 -7.13 -18.63
N ILE A 542 36.71 -7.86 -17.51
CA ILE A 542 35.83 -9.00 -17.17
C ILE A 542 34.35 -8.58 -17.06
N ARG A 543 34.07 -7.33 -16.61
CA ARG A 543 32.71 -6.77 -16.46
C ARG A 543 32.05 -6.41 -17.79
N ASN A 544 32.84 -6.05 -18.81
CA ASN A 544 32.32 -5.65 -20.11
C ASN A 544 31.97 -6.86 -21.00
N ARG A 545 32.19 -8.08 -20.49
CA ARG A 545 31.96 -9.35 -21.19
C ARG A 545 30.89 -10.12 -20.42
N SER A 546 29.62 -9.93 -20.79
CA SER A 546 28.46 -10.51 -20.09
C SER A 546 28.57 -12.02 -19.85
N VAL A 547 29.11 -12.77 -20.80
CA VAL A 547 29.22 -14.24 -20.69
C VAL A 547 30.43 -14.69 -19.86
N PHE A 548 31.37 -13.79 -19.52
CA PHE A 548 32.64 -14.16 -18.91
C PHE A 548 32.48 -14.68 -17.48
N ILE A 549 31.94 -13.86 -16.57
CA ILE A 549 31.73 -14.24 -15.16
C ILE A 549 30.80 -15.45 -14.99
N PRO A 550 29.67 -15.58 -15.72
CA PRO A 550 28.81 -16.76 -15.64
C PRO A 550 29.49 -18.02 -16.12
N THR A 551 30.37 -17.93 -17.12
CA THR A 551 31.14 -19.09 -17.58
C THR A 551 32.08 -19.57 -16.49
N TYR A 552 32.82 -18.67 -15.83
CA TYR A 552 33.66 -19.02 -14.70
C TYR A 552 32.87 -19.57 -13.52
N ALA A 553 31.74 -18.95 -13.17
CA ALA A 553 30.86 -19.46 -12.12
C ALA A 553 30.31 -20.85 -12.46
N ALA A 554 29.94 -21.11 -13.72
CA ALA A 554 29.47 -22.42 -14.19
C ALA A 554 30.58 -23.49 -14.12
N MET A 555 31.82 -23.14 -14.50
CA MET A 555 32.98 -24.03 -14.34
C MET A 555 33.24 -24.34 -12.87
N MET A 556 33.21 -23.33 -11.99
CA MET A 556 33.34 -23.51 -10.54
C MET A 556 32.20 -24.36 -9.96
N ALA A 557 30.98 -24.21 -10.49
CA ALA A 557 29.78 -24.94 -10.04
C ALA A 557 29.71 -26.36 -10.61
N SER A 558 30.56 -26.71 -11.58
CA SER A 558 30.55 -28.04 -12.18
C SER A 558 30.73 -29.10 -11.10
N ARG A 559 29.76 -30.02 -10.98
CA ARG A 559 29.76 -31.09 -9.96
C ARG A 559 29.80 -30.57 -8.50
N ALA A 560 29.43 -29.32 -8.25
CA ALA A 560 29.26 -28.83 -6.89
C ALA A 560 28.09 -29.56 -6.20
N PRO A 561 28.22 -29.92 -4.91
CA PRO A 561 27.10 -30.47 -4.15
C PRO A 561 25.99 -29.42 -4.02
N THR A 562 24.75 -29.87 -3.82
CA THR A 562 23.55 -29.01 -3.78
C THR A 562 23.56 -27.95 -2.68
N GLU A 563 24.40 -28.13 -1.66
CA GLU A 563 24.59 -27.20 -0.53
C GLU A 563 25.48 -26.01 -0.89
N VAL A 564 26.24 -26.11 -1.98
CA VAL A 564 27.14 -25.06 -2.48
C VAL A 564 26.45 -24.36 -3.65
N ARG A 565 26.11 -23.10 -3.45
CA ARG A 565 25.52 -22.26 -4.48
C ARG A 565 26.53 -21.21 -4.93
N ILE A 566 26.92 -21.28 -6.20
CA ILE A 566 27.83 -20.32 -6.83
C ILE A 566 27.01 -19.39 -7.71
N VAL A 567 27.04 -18.10 -7.39
CA VAL A 567 26.20 -17.08 -8.03
C VAL A 567 27.09 -16.08 -8.75
N PRO A 568 27.08 -16.03 -10.09
CA PRO A 568 27.80 -15.00 -10.84
C PRO A 568 27.14 -13.62 -10.68
N ASP A 569 27.96 -12.59 -10.59
CA ASP A 569 27.62 -11.17 -10.66
C ASP A 569 28.43 -10.56 -11.81
N GLU A 570 27.85 -10.60 -13.02
CA GLU A 570 28.46 -10.07 -14.26
C GLU A 570 28.75 -8.58 -14.16
N VAL A 571 27.86 -7.86 -13.48
CA VAL A 571 27.85 -6.41 -13.37
C VAL A 571 29.03 -5.92 -12.54
N ARG A 572 29.29 -6.57 -11.39
CA ARG A 572 30.40 -6.23 -10.50
C ARG A 572 31.65 -7.07 -10.79
N GLY A 573 31.60 -8.03 -11.70
CA GLY A 573 32.75 -8.88 -11.96
C GLY A 573 33.10 -9.78 -10.76
N VAL A 574 32.09 -10.18 -10.00
CA VAL A 574 32.23 -10.93 -8.75
C VAL A 574 31.51 -12.26 -8.91
N ILE A 575 31.95 -13.27 -8.18
CA ILE A 575 31.28 -14.55 -8.02
C ILE A 575 31.07 -14.73 -6.52
N THR A 576 29.85 -15.05 -6.09
CA THR A 576 29.55 -15.30 -4.69
C THR A 576 29.40 -16.79 -4.46
N ILE A 577 30.21 -17.36 -3.58
CA ILE A 577 30.13 -18.76 -3.17
C ILE A 577 29.39 -18.79 -1.84
N ASN A 578 28.23 -19.43 -1.82
CA ASN A 578 27.40 -19.60 -0.64
C ASN A 578 27.39 -21.07 -0.25
N VAL A 579 27.58 -21.35 1.04
CA VAL A 579 27.44 -22.70 1.60
C VAL A 579 26.44 -22.64 2.74
N THR A 580 25.36 -23.41 2.60
CA THR A 580 24.28 -23.47 3.60
C THR A 580 24.31 -24.79 4.34
N ASP A 581 24.41 -24.74 5.67
CA ASP A 581 24.41 -25.90 6.55
C ASP A 581 23.49 -25.66 7.77
N ARG A 582 23.15 -26.70 8.54
CA ARG A 582 22.46 -26.59 9.82
C ARG A 582 23.37 -26.15 10.96
N ASN A 583 24.69 -26.30 10.81
CA ASN A 583 25.69 -25.86 11.79
C ASN A 583 26.56 -24.75 11.21
N LEU A 584 26.71 -23.64 11.95
CA LEU A 584 27.54 -22.51 11.53
C LEU A 584 29.01 -22.90 11.27
N ALA A 585 29.59 -23.74 12.12
CA ALA A 585 30.97 -24.19 11.94
C ALA A 585 31.12 -25.06 10.67
N ALA A 586 30.12 -25.90 10.39
CA ALA A 586 30.08 -26.70 9.18
C ALA A 586 29.91 -25.83 7.93
N ALA A 587 29.06 -24.80 7.97
CA ALA A 587 28.92 -23.84 6.88
C ALA A 587 30.25 -23.11 6.59
N ARG A 588 30.98 -22.66 7.62
CA ARG A 588 32.30 -22.03 7.48
C ARG A 588 33.34 -22.97 6.86
N ASN A 589 33.45 -24.19 7.38
CA ASN A 589 34.39 -25.19 6.88
C ASN A 589 34.01 -25.67 5.46
N GLY A 590 32.72 -25.76 5.18
CA GLY A 590 32.20 -26.05 3.86
C GLY A 590 32.51 -24.94 2.87
N LEU A 591 32.45 -23.67 3.28
CA LEU A 591 32.82 -22.53 2.45
C LEU A 591 34.31 -22.56 2.08
N SER A 592 35.21 -22.78 3.04
CA SER A 592 36.65 -22.88 2.74
C SER A 592 36.95 -24.04 1.78
N THR A 593 36.30 -25.18 1.99
CA THR A 593 36.39 -26.35 1.10
C THR A 593 35.83 -26.03 -0.29
N ALA A 594 34.70 -25.34 -0.37
CA ALA A 594 34.06 -24.97 -1.63
C ALA A 594 34.91 -24.00 -2.46
N ILE A 595 35.61 -23.05 -1.81
CA ILE A 595 36.55 -22.14 -2.47
C ILE A 595 37.73 -22.92 -3.07
N GLN A 596 38.33 -23.83 -2.29
CA GLN A 596 39.44 -24.67 -2.77
C GLN A 596 39.02 -25.57 -3.93
N GLN A 597 37.84 -26.21 -3.83
CA GLN A 597 37.29 -27.03 -4.90
C GLN A 597 36.97 -26.20 -6.14
N ALA A 598 36.46 -24.97 -5.98
CA ALA A 598 36.21 -24.08 -7.10
C ALA A 598 37.50 -23.71 -7.84
N GLN A 599 38.59 -23.44 -7.12
CA GLN A 599 39.92 -23.21 -7.71
C GLN A 599 40.45 -24.47 -8.43
N SER A 600 40.33 -25.65 -7.81
CA SER A 600 40.71 -26.91 -8.44
C SER A 600 39.95 -27.16 -9.74
N ARG A 601 38.63 -26.92 -9.75
CA ARG A 601 37.81 -27.07 -10.96
C ARG A 601 38.22 -26.11 -12.07
N LEU A 602 38.53 -24.86 -11.74
CA LEU A 602 39.06 -23.90 -12.73
C LEU A 602 40.38 -24.36 -13.34
N SER A 603 41.21 -25.06 -12.55
CA SER A 603 42.46 -25.67 -12.98
C SER A 603 42.22 -26.87 -13.89
N ASP A 604 41.20 -27.70 -13.61
CA ASP A 604 40.80 -28.82 -14.48
C ASP A 604 40.39 -28.34 -15.89
N PHE A 605 39.80 -27.14 -15.98
CA PHE A 605 39.47 -26.49 -17.26
C PHE A 605 40.66 -25.71 -17.87
N GLY A 606 41.82 -25.65 -17.22
CA GLY A 606 43.02 -24.93 -17.67
C GLY A 606 42.87 -23.40 -17.65
N THR A 607 41.92 -22.87 -16.88
CA THR A 607 41.55 -21.44 -16.88
C THR A 607 42.25 -20.62 -15.79
N ASP A 608 42.88 -21.29 -14.84
CA ASP A 608 43.72 -20.75 -13.77
C ASP A 608 45.01 -20.10 -14.30
N VAL A 609 45.48 -20.53 -15.47
CA VAL A 609 46.64 -19.94 -16.17
C VAL A 609 46.37 -18.50 -16.61
N ALA A 610 45.11 -18.18 -16.92
CA ALA A 610 44.70 -16.87 -17.43
C ALA A 610 44.19 -15.94 -16.32
N TYR A 611 43.50 -16.48 -15.32
CA TYR A 611 42.85 -15.72 -14.26
C TYR A 611 42.98 -16.40 -12.90
N THR A 612 43.35 -15.62 -11.90
CA THR A 612 43.43 -16.05 -10.50
C THR A 612 42.19 -15.62 -9.74
N LEU A 613 41.66 -16.54 -8.92
CA LEU A 613 40.53 -16.29 -8.04
C LEU A 613 40.98 -15.54 -6.78
N ILE A 614 40.47 -14.33 -6.55
CA ILE A 614 40.83 -13.50 -5.40
C ILE A 614 39.62 -13.26 -4.51
N PRO A 615 39.70 -13.56 -3.20
CA PRO A 615 38.64 -13.22 -2.25
C PRO A 615 38.54 -11.71 -2.06
N LEU A 616 37.30 -11.22 -2.00
CA LEU A 616 36.97 -9.82 -1.76
C LEU A 616 36.39 -9.67 -0.35
N GLY A 617 37.12 -8.99 0.52
CA GLY A 617 36.70 -8.73 1.91
C GLY A 617 36.58 -10.00 2.75
N ASP A 618 36.05 -9.82 3.95
CA ASP A 618 35.82 -10.91 4.90
C ASP A 618 34.61 -11.77 4.50
N SER A 619 34.58 -13.02 4.97
CA SER A 619 33.43 -13.90 4.78
C SER A 619 32.21 -13.40 5.54
N GLU A 620 31.05 -13.36 4.89
CA GLU A 620 29.78 -12.95 5.47
C GLU A 620 29.01 -14.17 6.02
N GLU A 621 28.31 -13.99 7.13
CA GLU A 621 27.51 -15.04 7.78
C GLU A 621 26.08 -14.56 8.00
N SER A 622 25.13 -15.39 7.58
CA SER A 622 23.71 -15.15 7.83
C SER A 622 23.05 -16.38 8.43
N SER A 623 21.99 -16.18 9.19
CA SER A 623 21.17 -17.27 9.74
C SER A 623 19.73 -17.10 9.34
N GLY A 624 19.07 -18.20 9.00
CA GLY A 624 17.68 -18.22 8.60
C GLY A 624 17.00 -19.53 8.96
N ASN A 625 15.72 -19.64 8.59
CA ASN A 625 14.96 -20.87 8.75
C ASN A 625 14.71 -21.48 7.38
N ALA A 626 15.08 -22.74 7.21
CA ALA A 626 14.73 -23.52 6.03
C ALA A 626 13.44 -24.30 6.28
N PHE A 627 12.54 -24.26 5.31
CA PHE A 627 11.28 -25.00 5.33
C PHE A 627 11.31 -26.07 4.22
N PRO A 628 11.30 -27.37 4.56
CA PRO A 628 11.21 -28.42 3.56
C PRO A 628 9.94 -28.25 2.69
N LYS A 629 10.04 -28.49 1.38
CA LYS A 629 8.91 -28.37 0.45
C LYS A 629 7.70 -29.20 0.90
N LEU A 630 7.95 -30.41 1.42
CA LEU A 630 6.93 -31.31 1.94
C LEU A 630 6.24 -30.73 3.19
N SER A 631 6.98 -30.08 4.07
CA SER A 631 6.44 -29.42 5.27
C SER A 631 5.51 -28.27 4.94
N ILE A 632 5.79 -27.53 3.86
CA ILE A 632 4.92 -26.45 3.37
C ILE A 632 3.59 -27.02 2.89
N VAL A 633 3.63 -28.08 2.07
CA VAL A 633 2.40 -28.75 1.59
C VAL A 633 1.60 -29.31 2.76
N LEU A 634 2.27 -29.97 3.70
CA LEU A 634 1.65 -30.55 4.89
C LEU A 634 0.99 -29.47 5.76
N ALA A 635 1.66 -28.34 5.97
CA ALA A 635 1.14 -27.22 6.73
C ALA A 635 -0.13 -26.62 6.10
N VAL A 636 -0.16 -26.45 4.78
CA VAL A 636 -1.34 -25.95 4.06
C VAL A 636 -2.51 -26.93 4.21
N VAL A 637 -2.28 -28.22 4.00
CA VAL A 637 -3.32 -29.26 4.13
C VAL A 637 -3.87 -29.33 5.55
N ILE A 638 -2.99 -29.34 6.56
CA ILE A 638 -3.39 -29.34 7.97
C ILE A 638 -4.14 -28.06 8.31
N GLY A 639 -3.69 -26.89 7.84
CA GLY A 639 -4.36 -25.62 8.11
C GLY A 639 -5.79 -25.58 7.55
N ILE A 640 -5.98 -25.99 6.29
CA ILE A 640 -7.30 -26.10 5.67
C ILE A 640 -8.17 -27.10 6.42
N GLY A 641 -7.62 -28.27 6.76
CA GLY A 641 -8.31 -29.31 7.52
C GLY A 641 -8.79 -28.82 8.89
N VAL A 642 -7.93 -28.15 9.66
CA VAL A 642 -8.26 -27.60 10.98
C VAL A 642 -9.32 -26.49 10.87
N THR A 643 -9.25 -25.61 9.87
CA THR A 643 -10.30 -24.61 9.64
C THR A 643 -11.65 -25.25 9.26
N ALA A 644 -11.65 -26.26 8.40
CA ALA A 644 -12.86 -26.98 8.00
C ALA A 644 -13.48 -27.77 9.16
N VAL A 645 -12.68 -28.49 9.95
CA VAL A 645 -13.17 -29.26 11.11
C VAL A 645 -13.68 -28.31 12.20
N SER A 646 -12.94 -27.25 12.51
CA SER A 646 -13.33 -26.28 13.55
C SER A 646 -14.62 -25.54 13.22
N SER A 647 -14.88 -25.27 11.94
CA SER A 647 -16.13 -24.67 11.48
C SER A 647 -17.32 -25.65 11.51
N VAL A 648 -17.12 -26.91 11.11
CA VAL A 648 -18.18 -27.95 11.09
C VAL A 648 -18.59 -28.43 12.50
N VAL A 649 -17.63 -28.69 13.40
CA VAL A 649 -17.89 -29.22 14.75
C VAL A 649 -18.75 -28.27 15.59
N ARG A 650 -18.66 -26.95 15.35
CA ARG A 650 -19.45 -25.96 16.09
C ARG A 650 -20.84 -25.74 15.49
N CYS A 651 -21.00 -25.79 14.16
CA CYS A 651 -22.31 -25.73 13.51
C CYS A 651 -23.26 -26.82 14.01
N ARG A 652 -22.74 -28.03 14.31
CA ARG A 652 -23.53 -29.13 14.90
C ARG A 652 -23.94 -28.90 16.36
N ARG A 653 -23.21 -28.09 17.13
CA ARG A 653 -23.54 -27.75 18.54
C ARG A 653 -24.55 -26.61 18.67
N THR A 654 -24.72 -25.77 17.65
CA THR A 654 -25.66 -24.64 17.66
C THR A 654 -27.07 -24.98 17.17
N ASP A 655 -27.31 -26.21 16.69
CA ASP A 655 -28.62 -26.67 16.25
C ASP A 655 -29.08 -27.96 16.98
N PRO A 656 -29.37 -27.92 18.30
CA PRO A 656 -29.96 -29.06 19.00
C PRO A 656 -31.46 -29.25 18.70
N GLY A 657 -32.08 -28.33 17.95
CA GLY A 657 -33.53 -28.26 17.76
C GLY A 657 -34.09 -29.14 16.63
N ARG A 658 -33.28 -29.49 15.63
CA ARG A 658 -33.77 -30.22 14.45
C ARG A 658 -34.12 -31.69 14.69
N HIS A 659 -33.60 -32.33 15.72
CA HIS A 659 -33.91 -33.74 16.00
C HIS A 659 -35.14 -33.97 16.88
N ARG A 660 -35.72 -32.95 17.53
CA ARG A 660 -36.98 -33.10 18.30
C ARG A 660 -38.26 -32.88 17.49
N ALA A 661 -38.17 -32.29 16.29
CA ALA A 661 -39.34 -32.03 15.45
C ALA A 661 -39.80 -33.23 14.61
N ALA A 662 -38.97 -34.26 14.44
CA ALA A 662 -39.32 -35.47 13.69
C ALA A 662 -40.26 -36.42 14.46
N GLY A 663 -40.39 -36.29 15.79
CA GLY A 663 -41.23 -37.17 16.60
C GLY A 663 -42.70 -36.74 16.79
N ARG A 664 -43.11 -35.56 16.30
CA ARG A 664 -44.44 -35.00 16.60
C ARG A 664 -45.38 -34.86 15.40
N LYS A 665 -44.97 -35.34 14.21
CA LYS A 665 -45.74 -35.19 12.95
C LYS A 665 -46.61 -36.40 12.56
N ASN A 666 -46.84 -37.36 13.47
CA ASN A 666 -47.67 -38.54 13.22
C ASN A 666 -49.06 -38.52 13.89
N ARG A 667 -49.58 -37.34 14.29
CA ARG A 667 -50.97 -37.22 14.79
C ARG A 667 -51.63 -35.94 14.30
N SER A 668 -52.08 -35.93 13.05
CA SER A 668 -53.33 -35.25 12.63
C SER A 668 -53.53 -35.45 11.12
N GLY A 669 -54.23 -36.53 10.76
CA GLY A 669 -54.85 -36.71 9.44
C GLY A 669 -56.38 -36.76 9.60
N SER A 670 -57.09 -36.38 8.54
CA SER A 670 -58.55 -36.13 8.41
C SER A 670 -58.99 -34.73 8.87
N GLU A 671 -59.74 -33.92 8.13
CA GLU A 671 -60.41 -34.11 6.84
C GLU A 671 -60.85 -32.75 6.26
N GLN A 672 -60.88 -32.71 4.92
CA GLN A 672 -61.81 -32.00 4.04
C GLN A 672 -61.81 -30.46 3.92
N ARG A 673 -62.21 -30.08 2.69
CA ARG A 673 -61.98 -28.85 1.94
C ARG A 673 -63.36 -28.18 1.66
N PRO A 674 -63.47 -27.11 0.86
CA PRO A 674 -64.12 -25.84 1.24
C PRO A 674 -65.50 -25.61 0.60
N VAL A 675 -66.27 -24.62 1.09
CA VAL A 675 -67.34 -23.96 0.31
C VAL A 675 -67.34 -22.45 0.56
N ARG A 676 -67.31 -21.68 -0.53
CA ARG A 676 -67.61 -20.24 -0.61
C ARG A 676 -69.13 -20.03 -0.51
N CYS A 677 -69.57 -18.97 0.17
CA CYS A 677 -70.47 -17.91 -0.34
C CYS A 677 -71.08 -17.12 0.83
N SER A 678 -70.72 -15.84 0.92
CA SER A 678 -71.59 -14.65 1.04
C SER A 678 -70.72 -13.46 1.44
#